data_AF-A0A420E0T6-F1
#
_entry.id   AF-A0A420E0T6-F1
#
_cell.length_a   1.000
_cell.length_b   1.000
_cell.length_c   1.000
_cell.angle_alpha   90.00
_cell.angle_beta   90.00
_cell.angle_gamma   90.00
#
_symmetry.space_group_name_H-M   'P 1'
#
loop_
_entity.id
_entity.type
_entity.pdbx_description
1 polymer ?
#
loop_
_entity_poly.entity_id
_entity_poly.type
_entity_poly.pdbx_seq_one_letter_code
_entity_poly.pdbx_strand_id
1 'polypeptide(L)'
;MGKITKLYSDITNIGVTDKLSKLEMKRVRLLNIFISNWFLIELVLITEDYLSRVDPSLQVFIHSGSIIGLLTTLFLQYKRKFLFARILFFSLILYSNFMFCNFAERGGYIEYFYIVVPVFLLLFTNNKYLLYSVFIISYLLFVIPIHLFPIYPEGTFGSPILILIQFIIFFFLVQYFKNANIKSEEILENQRKQLEELNEFQSQFFINVSHEIRTPLTLIKGEVDRLELLKGTTYEKEGFDIKNRLNKQVNKIKTIVDDVLDLAKMKEANFKISPTPYLINKLIDKLYTSFEPLCNQKDIVLTVKKEKDECWVSSDIIFLERALNNIILNAIKYTPKKGNITVSLNKLNGQIIISIKDSGIGISEKDIKLIYNRFYQVKNDINKAGGSGIGLAFSKEIIELHQGSLTVKSELGKGSTFIISLPETTKIDKEIQREKPSKKNTHKSTLISKDKIKQPISGHYRILIVDDNFEMRAYLKRILSNYTCFEAENGEEALDFLSKEKIDFVITDYMMPVMNGLALVENIKKKKINVPILMLTARTDTKSKLEVLRLGIDDYLNKPFEKEELLIRIQNALNNSINRTTFIKENTIEKEELNESNLWIKKVEEFINKQCSDPNMTQEDIAQHFNTSRSSLNRKIKAVTGLTPNQFITEVKLQKARIIIEQNPSILLKTLALEVGYLHTTHFSKIYKQRFGLLPLNKSIIKKEAN
;
A
#
# COMPACT_ATOMS: atom_id res chain seq x y z
N MET A 1 -32.77 19.07 10.06
CA MET A 1 -31.55 19.26 9.25
C MET A 1 -31.29 18.12 8.25
N GLY A 2 -31.18 16.86 8.70
CA GLY A 2 -30.77 15.72 7.84
C GLY A 2 -31.60 15.44 6.57
N LYS A 3 -32.91 15.72 6.58
CA LYS A 3 -33.78 15.56 5.39
C LYS A 3 -33.55 16.64 4.32
N ILE A 4 -33.24 17.87 4.74
CA ILE A 4 -33.00 19.01 3.84
C ILE A 4 -31.64 18.85 3.16
N THR A 5 -30.62 18.45 3.92
CA THR A 5 -29.29 18.15 3.36
C THR A 5 -29.32 17.01 2.37
N LYS A 6 -30.14 15.98 2.60
CA LYS A 6 -30.34 14.87 1.66
C LYS A 6 -31.03 15.35 0.37
N LEU A 7 -32.13 16.09 0.48
CA LEU A 7 -32.84 16.67 -0.67
C LEU A 7 -31.92 17.57 -1.52
N TYR A 8 -31.13 18.42 -0.88
CA TYR A 8 -30.15 19.28 -1.56
C TYR A 8 -29.07 18.46 -2.29
N SER A 9 -28.56 17.41 -1.64
CA SER A 9 -27.61 16.48 -2.28
C SER A 9 -28.22 15.76 -3.49
N ASP A 10 -29.48 15.34 -3.39
CA ASP A 10 -30.17 14.64 -4.48
C ASP A 10 -30.37 15.55 -5.70
N ILE A 11 -30.80 16.80 -5.48
CA ILE A 11 -31.00 17.78 -6.55
C ILE A 11 -29.68 18.17 -7.21
N THR A 12 -28.63 18.42 -6.43
CA THR A 12 -27.32 18.82 -6.97
C THR A 12 -26.68 17.72 -7.82
N ASN A 13 -26.96 16.45 -7.53
CA ASN A 13 -26.43 15.30 -8.27
C ASN A 13 -27.30 14.85 -9.48
N ILE A 14 -28.38 15.56 -9.81
CA ILE A 14 -29.19 15.25 -11.00
C ILE A 14 -28.31 15.27 -12.27
N GLY A 15 -28.31 14.16 -13.00
CA GLY A 15 -27.54 13.99 -14.24
C GLY A 15 -26.05 13.66 -14.05
N VAL A 16 -25.54 13.67 -12.81
CA VAL A 16 -24.13 13.38 -12.51
C VAL A 16 -23.90 11.86 -12.50
N THR A 17 -22.83 11.41 -13.17
CA THR A 17 -22.40 10.01 -13.22
C THR A 17 -20.88 9.91 -13.30
N ASP A 18 -20.32 8.77 -12.92
CA ASP A 18 -18.86 8.51 -12.96
C ASP A 18 -18.26 8.51 -14.38
N LYS A 19 -19.10 8.51 -15.43
CA LYS A 19 -18.67 8.60 -16.83
C LYS A 19 -18.34 10.03 -17.28
N LEU A 20 -18.67 11.05 -16.48
CA LEU A 20 -18.38 12.45 -16.78
C LEU A 20 -16.97 12.84 -16.34
N SER A 21 -16.34 13.78 -17.05
CA SER A 21 -15.09 14.38 -16.59
C SER A 21 -15.33 15.17 -15.30
N LYS A 22 -14.33 15.25 -14.40
CA LYS A 22 -14.41 16.03 -13.15
C LYS A 22 -14.89 17.47 -13.40
N LEU A 23 -14.42 18.09 -14.49
CA LEU A 23 -14.79 19.45 -14.88
C LEU A 23 -16.27 19.55 -15.28
N GLU A 24 -16.79 18.61 -16.09
CA GLU A 24 -18.20 18.62 -16.47
C GLU A 24 -19.11 18.27 -15.29
N MET A 25 -18.70 17.37 -14.39
CA MET A 25 -19.43 17.11 -13.13
C MET A 25 -19.55 18.38 -12.29
N LYS A 26 -18.46 19.15 -12.15
CA LYS A 26 -18.46 20.44 -11.44
C LYS A 26 -19.44 21.42 -12.07
N ARG A 27 -19.45 21.54 -13.41
CA ARG A 27 -20.38 22.43 -14.15
C ARG A 27 -21.84 22.02 -14.02
N VAL A 28 -22.15 20.74 -14.11
CA VAL A 28 -23.51 20.21 -13.95
C VAL A 28 -24.03 20.48 -12.54
N ARG A 29 -23.23 20.13 -11.52
CA ARG A 29 -23.56 20.41 -10.12
C ARG A 29 -23.78 21.90 -9.88
N LEU A 30 -22.88 22.73 -10.38
CA LEU A 30 -22.99 24.19 -10.24
C LEU A 30 -24.29 24.70 -10.87
N LEU A 31 -24.62 24.27 -12.08
CA LEU A 31 -25.86 24.68 -12.74
C LEU A 31 -27.11 24.20 -11.99
N ASN A 32 -27.11 22.97 -11.45
CA ASN A 32 -28.21 22.48 -10.61
C ASN A 32 -28.37 23.32 -9.32
N ILE A 33 -27.25 23.75 -8.71
CA ILE A 33 -27.27 24.66 -7.55
C ILE A 33 -27.92 25.98 -7.94
N PHE A 34 -27.53 26.59 -9.07
CA PHE A 34 -28.11 27.85 -9.52
C PHE A 34 -29.60 27.71 -9.86
N ILE A 35 -30.00 26.64 -10.55
CA ILE A 35 -31.42 26.36 -10.84
C ILE A 35 -32.24 26.26 -9.55
N SER A 36 -31.72 25.56 -8.53
CA SER A 36 -32.43 25.36 -7.26
C SER A 36 -32.60 26.66 -6.48
N ASN A 37 -31.55 27.48 -6.40
CA ASN A 37 -31.62 28.78 -5.73
C ASN A 37 -32.52 29.75 -6.51
N TRP A 38 -32.42 29.78 -7.83
CA TRP A 38 -33.24 30.63 -8.66
C TRP A 38 -34.72 30.24 -8.56
N PHE A 39 -35.05 28.95 -8.54
CA PHE A 39 -36.41 28.46 -8.32
C PHE A 39 -36.99 28.95 -6.98
N LEU A 40 -36.19 28.96 -5.91
CA LEU A 40 -36.63 29.48 -4.61
C LEU A 40 -36.86 30.99 -4.65
N ILE A 41 -35.97 31.74 -5.32
CA ILE A 41 -36.10 33.19 -5.50
C ILE A 41 -37.39 33.51 -6.26
N GLU A 42 -37.68 32.82 -7.36
CA GLU A 42 -38.90 33.00 -8.15
C GLU A 42 -40.17 32.78 -7.32
N LEU A 43 -40.18 31.77 -6.45
CA LEU A 43 -41.32 31.54 -5.54
C LEU A 43 -41.51 32.69 -4.55
N VAL A 44 -40.42 33.23 -3.99
CA VAL A 44 -40.48 34.37 -3.08
C VAL A 44 -40.98 35.62 -3.80
N LEU A 45 -40.45 35.90 -5.00
CA LEU A 45 -40.85 37.07 -5.79
C LEU A 45 -42.33 37.01 -6.20
N ILE A 46 -42.84 35.83 -6.60
CA ILE A 46 -44.29 35.64 -6.85
C ILE A 46 -45.11 36.00 -5.61
N THR A 47 -44.71 35.53 -4.43
CA THR A 47 -45.45 35.83 -3.20
C THR A 47 -45.37 37.31 -2.82
N GLU A 48 -44.22 37.95 -3.03
CA GLU A 48 -44.01 39.36 -2.75
C GLU A 48 -44.84 40.23 -3.68
N ASP A 49 -44.81 39.97 -5.00
CA ASP A 49 -45.58 40.72 -5.98
C ASP A 49 -47.09 40.57 -5.74
N TYR A 50 -47.55 39.36 -5.40
CA TYR A 50 -48.96 39.11 -5.08
C TYR A 50 -49.43 39.88 -3.84
N LEU A 51 -48.55 40.08 -2.85
CA LEU A 51 -48.88 40.78 -1.61
C LEU A 51 -48.72 42.30 -1.71
N SER A 52 -47.79 42.78 -2.54
CA SER A 52 -47.37 44.19 -2.55
C SER A 52 -47.95 45.02 -3.69
N ARG A 53 -48.33 44.41 -4.83
CA ARG A 53 -48.78 45.13 -6.02
C ARG A 53 -50.30 45.13 -6.18
N VAL A 54 -50.81 46.22 -6.74
CA VAL A 54 -52.24 46.40 -7.05
C VAL A 54 -52.69 45.50 -8.21
N ASP A 55 -51.83 45.30 -9.21
CA ASP A 55 -52.02 44.35 -10.31
C ASP A 55 -50.72 43.55 -10.56
N PRO A 56 -50.59 42.34 -10.00
CA PRO A 56 -49.39 41.51 -10.13
C PRO A 56 -49.41 40.58 -11.36
N SER A 57 -50.42 40.67 -12.23
CA SER A 57 -50.69 39.66 -13.26
C SER A 57 -49.52 39.43 -14.22
N LEU A 58 -48.85 40.50 -14.67
CA LEU A 58 -47.71 40.42 -15.57
C LEU A 58 -46.46 39.82 -14.89
N GLN A 59 -46.13 40.25 -13.68
CA GLN A 59 -44.99 39.76 -12.92
C GLN A 59 -45.15 38.27 -12.60
N VAL A 60 -46.33 37.89 -12.10
CA VAL A 60 -46.66 36.49 -11.79
C VAL A 60 -46.58 35.63 -13.05
N PHE A 61 -47.00 36.14 -14.21
CA PHE A 61 -46.85 35.42 -15.48
C PHE A 61 -45.38 35.20 -15.87
N ILE A 62 -44.53 36.22 -15.76
CA ILE A 62 -43.10 36.13 -16.07
C ILE A 62 -42.40 35.14 -15.13
N HIS A 63 -42.65 35.24 -13.83
CA HIS A 63 -42.07 34.36 -12.82
C HIS A 63 -42.54 32.90 -13.00
N SER A 64 -43.83 32.69 -13.28
CA SER A 64 -44.38 31.36 -13.56
C SER A 64 -43.75 30.72 -14.80
N GLY A 65 -43.55 31.50 -15.87
CA GLY A 65 -42.84 31.06 -17.07
C GLY A 65 -41.37 30.68 -16.78
N SER A 66 -40.69 31.48 -15.95
CA SER A 66 -39.31 31.21 -15.52
C SER A 66 -39.21 29.91 -14.73
N ILE A 67 -40.15 29.64 -13.80
CA ILE A 67 -40.23 28.38 -13.06
C ILE A 67 -40.36 27.18 -14.00
N ILE A 68 -41.27 27.23 -14.98
CA ILE A 68 -41.45 26.15 -15.97
C ILE A 68 -40.14 25.93 -16.76
N GLY A 69 -39.48 27.01 -17.14
CA GLY A 69 -38.18 26.97 -17.82
C GLY A 69 -37.07 26.32 -16.98
N LEU A 70 -36.98 26.64 -15.68
CA LEU A 70 -36.03 26.04 -14.75
C LEU A 70 -36.27 24.55 -14.57
N LEU A 71 -37.52 24.13 -14.41
CA LEU A 71 -37.90 22.72 -14.32
C LEU A 71 -37.54 21.97 -15.61
N THR A 72 -37.78 22.59 -16.77
CA THR A 72 -37.39 22.04 -18.08
C THR A 72 -35.87 21.92 -18.21
N THR A 73 -35.13 22.91 -17.72
CA THR A 73 -33.65 22.89 -17.68
C THR A 73 -33.15 21.74 -16.82
N LEU A 74 -33.74 21.53 -15.63
CA LEU A 74 -33.41 20.42 -14.75
C LEU A 74 -33.77 19.06 -15.37
N PHE A 75 -34.86 18.99 -16.13
CA PHE A 75 -35.21 17.80 -16.90
C PHE A 75 -34.18 17.50 -18.01
N LEU A 76 -33.67 18.52 -18.70
CA LEU A 76 -32.59 18.35 -19.68
C LEU A 76 -31.28 17.87 -19.03
N GLN A 77 -30.97 18.36 -17.81
CA GLN A 77 -29.85 17.85 -17.00
C GLN A 77 -30.03 16.36 -16.67
N TYR A 78 -31.23 15.97 -16.24
CA TYR A 78 -31.59 14.57 -15.98
C TYR A 78 -31.43 13.69 -17.24
N LYS A 79 -31.88 14.18 -18.41
CA LYS A 79 -31.70 13.53 -19.72
C LYS A 79 -30.28 13.64 -20.28
N ARG A 80 -29.33 14.23 -19.54
CA ARG A 80 -27.92 14.43 -19.91
C ARG A 80 -27.71 15.25 -21.19
N LYS A 81 -28.67 16.10 -21.55
CA LYS A 81 -28.58 17.06 -22.66
C LYS A 81 -27.99 18.39 -22.16
N PHE A 82 -26.75 18.34 -21.66
CA PHE A 82 -26.13 19.45 -20.91
C PHE A 82 -25.96 20.75 -21.70
N LEU A 83 -25.62 20.66 -22.98
CA LEU A 83 -25.49 21.85 -23.84
C LEU A 83 -26.84 22.55 -24.02
N PHE A 84 -27.90 21.78 -24.28
CA PHE A 84 -29.26 22.32 -24.41
C PHE A 84 -29.79 22.88 -23.09
N ALA A 85 -29.48 22.23 -21.96
CA ALA A 85 -29.82 22.76 -20.64
C ALA A 85 -29.18 24.14 -20.41
N ARG A 86 -27.88 24.30 -20.73
CA ARG A 86 -27.18 25.59 -20.61
C ARG A 86 -27.79 26.65 -21.54
N ILE A 87 -28.05 26.30 -22.80
CA ILE A 87 -28.69 27.22 -23.75
C ILE A 87 -30.04 27.68 -23.21
N LEU A 88 -30.90 26.75 -22.78
CA LEU A 88 -32.22 27.07 -22.26
C LEU A 88 -32.12 27.96 -21.01
N PHE A 89 -31.26 27.61 -20.06
CA PHE A 89 -31.07 28.39 -18.83
C PHE A 89 -30.65 29.83 -19.10
N PHE A 90 -29.66 30.05 -19.96
CA PHE A 90 -29.19 31.39 -20.29
C PHE A 90 -30.18 32.16 -21.16
N SER A 91 -30.92 31.49 -22.05
CA SER A 91 -32.03 32.11 -22.77
C SER A 91 -33.15 32.56 -21.82
N LEU A 92 -33.46 31.78 -20.78
CA LEU A 92 -34.43 32.15 -19.75
C LEU A 92 -33.99 33.38 -18.95
N ILE A 93 -32.71 33.44 -18.56
CA ILE A 93 -32.15 34.62 -17.87
C ILE A 93 -32.29 35.86 -18.76
N LEU A 94 -31.90 35.76 -20.04
CA LEU A 94 -31.99 36.90 -20.96
C LEU A 94 -33.43 37.34 -21.22
N TYR A 95 -34.35 36.38 -21.37
CA TYR A 95 -35.78 36.62 -21.54
C TYR A 95 -36.40 37.27 -20.31
N SER A 96 -36.16 36.70 -19.12
CA SER A 96 -36.67 37.25 -17.86
C SER A 96 -36.16 38.68 -17.67
N ASN A 97 -34.85 38.90 -17.85
CA ASN A 97 -34.27 40.24 -17.75
C ASN A 97 -34.90 41.22 -18.74
N PHE A 98 -35.18 40.79 -19.98
CA PHE A 98 -35.82 41.62 -20.99
C PHE A 98 -37.24 42.01 -20.59
N MET A 99 -38.01 41.06 -20.08
CA MET A 99 -39.38 41.31 -19.62
C MET A 99 -39.43 42.26 -18.42
N PHE A 100 -38.52 42.09 -17.45
CA PHE A 100 -38.44 42.96 -16.28
C PHE A 100 -38.00 44.38 -16.63
N CYS A 101 -36.89 44.55 -17.36
CA CYS A 101 -36.36 45.88 -17.68
C CYS A 101 -37.35 46.72 -18.51
N ASN A 102 -38.04 46.10 -19.46
CA ASN A 102 -38.83 46.85 -20.46
C ASN A 102 -40.32 46.92 -20.14
N PHE A 103 -40.87 46.01 -19.34
CA PHE A 103 -42.32 45.93 -19.11
C PHE A 103 -42.71 45.95 -17.64
N ALA A 104 -42.05 45.17 -16.77
CA ALA A 104 -42.51 44.98 -15.40
C ALA A 104 -41.94 46.00 -14.40
N GLU A 105 -40.68 46.43 -14.56
CA GLU A 105 -39.94 47.30 -13.63
C GLU A 105 -39.10 48.33 -14.39
N ARG A 106 -39.80 49.16 -15.18
CA ARG A 106 -39.16 50.20 -16.00
C ARG A 106 -38.41 51.22 -15.12
N GLY A 107 -37.22 51.62 -15.54
CA GLY A 107 -36.46 52.70 -14.89
C GLY A 107 -35.61 52.26 -13.69
N GLY A 108 -35.53 50.97 -13.40
CA GLY A 108 -34.81 50.41 -12.25
C GLY A 108 -33.31 50.16 -12.43
N TYR A 109 -32.72 50.49 -13.59
CA TYR A 109 -31.33 50.18 -13.94
C TYR A 109 -30.98 48.68 -13.94
N ILE A 110 -31.98 47.82 -14.12
CA ILE A 110 -31.83 46.35 -14.15
C ILE A 110 -31.05 45.90 -15.40
N GLU A 111 -30.94 46.75 -16.41
CA GLU A 111 -30.23 46.49 -17.66
C GLU A 111 -28.76 46.12 -17.43
N TYR A 112 -28.12 46.60 -16.36
CA TYR A 112 -26.74 46.25 -16.01
C TYR A 112 -26.52 44.74 -15.80
N PHE A 113 -27.57 43.95 -15.52
CA PHE A 113 -27.48 42.49 -15.47
C PHE A 113 -27.00 41.89 -16.80
N TYR A 114 -27.28 42.51 -17.95
CA TYR A 114 -26.78 42.03 -19.25
C TYR A 114 -25.26 42.02 -19.36
N ILE A 115 -24.54 42.88 -18.63
CA ILE A 115 -23.06 42.85 -18.58
C ILE A 115 -22.57 41.58 -17.87
N VAL A 116 -23.33 41.11 -16.87
CA VAL A 116 -22.96 39.97 -16.03
C VAL A 116 -23.24 38.64 -16.73
N VAL A 117 -24.28 38.54 -17.56
CA VAL A 117 -24.71 37.26 -18.19
C VAL A 117 -23.59 36.55 -18.97
N PRO A 118 -22.85 37.20 -19.89
CA PRO A 118 -21.78 36.53 -20.65
C PRO A 118 -20.62 36.07 -19.78
N VAL A 119 -20.32 36.84 -18.72
CA VAL A 119 -19.29 36.50 -17.74
C VAL A 119 -19.72 35.34 -16.87
N PHE A 120 -20.97 35.31 -16.45
CA PHE A 120 -21.54 34.22 -15.68
C PHE A 120 -21.53 32.91 -16.47
N LEU A 121 -21.81 32.97 -17.78
CA LEU A 121 -21.74 31.83 -18.69
C LEU A 121 -20.34 31.17 -18.74
N LEU A 122 -19.26 31.92 -18.51
CA LEU A 122 -17.89 31.38 -18.46
C LEU A 122 -17.73 30.29 -17.39
N LEU A 123 -18.54 30.30 -16.33
CA LEU A 123 -18.50 29.26 -15.29
C LEU A 123 -19.02 27.92 -15.79
N PHE A 124 -19.91 27.92 -16.78
CA PHE A 124 -20.66 26.73 -17.21
C PHE A 124 -20.21 26.15 -18.55
N THR A 125 -19.43 26.89 -19.34
CA THR A 125 -19.01 26.43 -20.67
C THR A 125 -17.66 26.99 -21.12
N ASN A 126 -16.99 26.25 -21.99
CA ASN A 126 -15.86 26.72 -22.81
C ASN A 126 -16.22 26.77 -24.30
N ASN A 127 -17.49 26.55 -24.66
CA ASN A 127 -17.93 26.59 -26.05
C ASN A 127 -17.91 28.04 -26.55
N LYS A 128 -16.96 28.34 -27.43
CA LYS A 128 -16.74 29.69 -28.00
C LYS A 128 -17.98 30.22 -28.71
N TYR A 129 -18.71 29.38 -29.45
CA TYR A 129 -19.90 29.80 -30.18
C TYR A 129 -21.01 30.25 -29.24
N LEU A 130 -21.25 29.49 -28.16
CA LEU A 130 -22.26 29.84 -27.16
C LEU A 130 -21.86 31.10 -26.37
N LEU A 131 -20.56 31.25 -26.08
CA LEU A 131 -20.06 32.44 -25.38
C LEU A 131 -20.23 33.70 -26.23
N TYR A 132 -19.81 33.67 -27.49
CA TYR A 132 -19.93 34.82 -28.38
C TYR A 132 -21.39 35.13 -28.74
N SER A 133 -22.23 34.12 -28.93
CA SER A 133 -23.66 34.36 -29.20
C SER A 133 -24.35 35.04 -28.02
N VAL A 134 -24.16 34.53 -26.79
CA VAL A 134 -24.75 35.13 -25.58
C VAL A 134 -24.17 36.52 -25.31
N PHE A 135 -22.88 36.74 -25.57
CA PHE A 135 -22.26 38.07 -25.48
C PHE A 135 -22.94 39.08 -26.42
N ILE A 136 -23.06 38.73 -27.71
CA ILE A 136 -23.68 39.59 -28.72
C ILE A 136 -25.15 39.84 -28.37
N ILE A 137 -25.91 38.80 -28.04
CA ILE A 137 -27.32 38.93 -27.67
C ILE A 137 -27.49 39.82 -26.42
N SER A 138 -26.65 39.64 -25.40
CA SER A 138 -26.71 40.47 -24.18
C SER A 138 -26.44 41.94 -24.47
N TYR A 139 -25.46 42.24 -25.34
CA TYR A 139 -25.18 43.60 -25.76
C TYR A 139 -26.34 44.21 -26.56
N LEU A 140 -26.91 43.45 -27.51
CA LEU A 140 -28.06 43.93 -28.29
C LEU A 140 -29.30 44.16 -27.43
N LEU A 141 -29.58 43.28 -26.48
CA LEU A 141 -30.68 43.43 -25.52
C LEU A 141 -30.46 44.57 -24.51
N PHE A 142 -29.21 45.00 -24.30
CA PHE A 142 -28.93 46.20 -23.53
C PHE A 142 -29.20 47.47 -24.37
N VAL A 143 -28.65 47.55 -25.59
CA VAL A 143 -28.63 48.79 -26.37
C VAL A 143 -29.94 49.07 -27.11
N ILE A 144 -30.51 48.07 -27.78
CA ILE A 144 -31.68 48.26 -28.65
C ILE A 144 -32.89 48.81 -27.86
N PRO A 145 -33.26 48.24 -26.68
CA PRO A 145 -34.46 48.68 -25.98
C PRO A 145 -34.36 50.11 -25.43
N ILE A 146 -33.16 50.58 -25.07
CA ILE A 146 -32.92 51.96 -24.63
C ILE A 146 -33.31 52.97 -25.72
N HIS A 147 -33.12 52.62 -27.00
CA HIS A 147 -33.50 53.47 -28.12
C HIS A 147 -34.96 53.31 -28.57
N LEU A 148 -35.56 52.13 -28.34
CA LEU A 148 -36.94 51.84 -28.74
C LEU A 148 -37.97 52.31 -27.70
N PHE A 149 -37.62 52.22 -26.41
CA PHE A 149 -38.49 52.61 -25.32
C PHE A 149 -37.90 53.86 -24.64
N PRO A 150 -38.59 55.01 -24.64
CA PRO A 150 -38.14 56.23 -23.99
C PRO A 150 -38.34 56.13 -22.46
N ILE A 151 -37.68 55.15 -21.83
CA ILE A 151 -37.76 54.88 -20.39
C ILE A 151 -36.85 55.84 -19.62
N TYR A 152 -35.70 56.20 -20.19
CA TYR A 152 -34.68 57.02 -19.55
C TYR A 152 -34.44 58.32 -20.33
N PRO A 153 -34.02 59.42 -19.65
CA PRO A 153 -33.58 60.63 -20.32
C PRO A 153 -32.43 60.38 -21.31
N GLU A 154 -32.37 61.18 -22.38
CA GLU A 154 -31.26 61.11 -23.34
C GLU A 154 -29.90 61.30 -22.63
N GLY A 155 -28.95 60.42 -22.96
CA GLY A 155 -27.59 60.46 -22.39
C GLY A 155 -27.38 59.67 -21.09
N THR A 156 -28.42 59.08 -20.49
CA THR A 156 -28.32 58.35 -19.19
C THR A 156 -27.24 57.26 -19.18
N PHE A 157 -27.12 56.47 -20.25
CA PHE A 157 -26.15 55.36 -20.33
C PHE A 157 -24.89 55.66 -21.16
N GLY A 158 -24.73 56.90 -21.63
CA GLY A 158 -23.64 57.28 -22.53
C GLY A 158 -23.79 56.70 -23.95
N SER A 159 -22.68 56.60 -24.68
CA SER A 159 -22.70 56.09 -26.06
C SER A 159 -22.71 54.56 -26.12
N PRO A 160 -23.39 53.94 -27.11
CA PRO A 160 -23.37 52.49 -27.32
C PRO A 160 -21.94 51.91 -27.41
N ILE A 161 -21.01 52.68 -27.95
CA ILE A 161 -19.59 52.31 -28.08
C ILE A 161 -18.93 52.16 -26.69
N LEU A 162 -19.20 53.08 -25.76
CA LEU A 162 -18.66 53.01 -24.41
C LEU A 162 -19.18 51.78 -23.65
N ILE A 163 -20.46 51.46 -23.83
CA ILE A 163 -21.08 50.24 -23.27
C ILE A 163 -20.41 48.99 -23.86
N LEU A 164 -20.20 48.94 -25.18
CA LEU A 164 -19.49 47.82 -25.82
C LEU A 164 -18.08 47.63 -25.25
N ILE A 165 -17.35 48.72 -25.02
CA ILE A 165 -16.02 48.69 -24.40
C ILE A 165 -16.11 48.11 -22.98
N GLN A 166 -17.11 48.49 -22.18
CA GLN A 166 -17.31 47.93 -20.83
C GLN A 166 -17.59 46.42 -20.88
N PHE A 167 -18.46 45.96 -21.78
CA PHE A 167 -18.72 44.54 -22.01
C PHE A 167 -17.43 43.77 -22.36
N ILE A 168 -16.64 44.31 -23.30
CA ILE A 168 -15.36 43.71 -23.73
C ILE A 168 -14.38 43.63 -22.56
N ILE A 169 -14.17 44.74 -21.84
CA ILE A 169 -13.25 44.78 -20.69
C ILE A 169 -13.66 43.76 -19.63
N PHE A 170 -14.93 43.75 -19.24
CA PHE A 170 -15.41 42.86 -18.19
C PHE A 170 -15.31 41.38 -18.61
N PHE A 171 -15.66 41.06 -19.87
CA PHE A 171 -15.54 39.71 -20.41
C PHE A 171 -14.09 39.21 -20.44
N PHE A 172 -13.16 40.01 -20.97
CA PHE A 172 -11.76 39.62 -21.05
C PHE A 172 -11.07 39.57 -19.68
N LEU A 173 -11.44 40.45 -18.75
CA LEU A 173 -10.90 40.45 -17.39
C LEU A 173 -11.24 39.14 -16.66
N VAL A 174 -12.51 38.71 -16.69
CA VAL A 174 -12.89 37.45 -16.03
C VAL A 174 -12.34 36.24 -16.78
N GLN A 175 -12.28 36.30 -18.11
CA GLN A 175 -11.66 35.24 -18.91
C GLN A 175 -10.16 35.07 -18.60
N TYR A 176 -9.44 36.17 -18.34
CA TYR A 176 -8.04 36.14 -17.92
C TYR A 176 -7.89 35.43 -16.56
N PHE A 177 -8.65 35.83 -15.54
CA PHE A 177 -8.58 35.20 -14.21
C PHE A 177 -8.98 33.73 -14.23
N LYS A 178 -10.00 33.36 -15.03
CA LYS A 178 -10.40 31.97 -15.22
C LYS A 178 -9.25 31.13 -15.79
N ASN A 179 -8.59 31.61 -16.83
CA ASN A 179 -7.48 30.87 -17.45
C ASN A 179 -6.26 30.78 -16.53
N ALA A 180 -5.96 31.84 -15.78
CA ALA A 180 -4.90 31.84 -14.77
C ALA A 180 -5.17 30.79 -13.67
N ASN A 181 -6.40 30.71 -13.19
CA ASN A 181 -6.80 29.72 -12.17
C ASN A 181 -6.70 28.29 -12.69
N ILE A 182 -7.14 28.00 -13.92
CA ILE A 182 -7.02 26.66 -14.53
C ILE A 182 -5.55 26.24 -14.61
N LYS A 183 -4.67 27.14 -15.08
CA LYS A 183 -3.24 26.86 -15.16
C LYS A 183 -2.62 26.62 -13.78
N SER A 184 -3.04 27.37 -12.76
CA SER A 184 -2.61 27.17 -11.38
C SER A 184 -3.09 25.83 -10.81
N GLU A 185 -4.32 25.43 -11.09
CA GLU A 185 -4.87 24.12 -10.67
C GLU A 185 -4.06 22.96 -11.30
N GLU A 186 -3.71 23.06 -12.59
CA GLU A 186 -2.89 22.06 -13.29
C GLU A 186 -1.47 21.93 -12.70
N ILE A 187 -0.81 23.06 -12.41
CA ILE A 187 0.52 23.07 -11.78
C ILE A 187 0.45 22.42 -10.40
N LEU A 188 -0.56 22.77 -9.59
CA LEU A 188 -0.73 22.22 -8.25
C LEU A 188 -1.00 20.71 -8.29
N GLU A 189 -1.79 20.23 -9.25
CA GLU A 189 -2.04 18.79 -9.42
C GLU A 189 -0.76 18.04 -9.78
N ASN A 190 0.08 18.61 -10.67
CA ASN A 190 1.37 18.01 -11.02
C ASN A 190 2.35 17.99 -9.84
N GLN A 191 2.45 19.08 -9.08
CA GLN A 191 3.28 19.13 -7.86
C GLN A 191 2.80 18.11 -6.82
N ARG A 192 1.49 17.97 -6.66
CA ARG A 192 0.91 16.98 -5.76
C ARG A 192 1.25 15.56 -6.18
N LYS A 193 1.15 15.23 -7.47
CA LYS A 193 1.56 13.91 -7.99
C LYS A 193 3.04 13.63 -7.72
N GLN A 194 3.92 14.59 -7.98
CA GLN A 194 5.36 14.46 -7.68
C GLN A 194 5.63 14.24 -6.19
N LEU A 195 4.92 14.96 -5.31
CA LEU A 195 5.03 14.78 -3.86
C LEU A 195 4.52 13.41 -3.42
N GLU A 196 3.41 12.93 -3.98
CA GLU A 196 2.86 11.60 -3.70
C GLU A 196 3.85 10.51 -4.15
N GLU A 197 4.41 10.62 -5.36
CA GLU A 197 5.45 9.71 -5.87
C GLU A 197 6.70 9.69 -4.97
N LEU A 198 7.18 10.87 -4.53
CA LEU A 198 8.34 10.99 -3.66
C LEU A 198 8.08 10.41 -2.26
N ASN A 199 6.86 10.59 -1.74
CA ASN A 199 6.47 10.05 -0.45
C ASN A 199 6.30 8.52 -0.47
N GLU A 200 5.70 7.96 -1.53
CA GLU A 200 5.63 6.51 -1.74
C GLU A 200 7.03 5.91 -1.84
N PHE A 201 7.90 6.57 -2.61
CA PHE A 201 9.30 6.21 -2.75
C PHE A 201 10.05 6.20 -1.42
N GLN A 202 9.91 7.26 -0.61
CA GLN A 202 10.55 7.35 0.70
C GLN A 202 10.02 6.28 1.67
N SER A 203 8.72 6.02 1.63
CA SER A 203 8.09 4.99 2.45
C SER A 203 8.62 3.59 2.09
N GLN A 204 8.68 3.26 0.79
CA GLN A 204 9.20 1.98 0.32
C GLN A 204 10.67 1.79 0.67
N PHE A 205 11.48 2.86 0.61
CA PHE A 205 12.87 2.85 1.04
C PHE A 205 13.01 2.43 2.51
N PHE A 206 12.30 3.09 3.43
CA PHE A 206 12.40 2.75 4.85
C PHE A 206 11.93 1.32 5.16
N ILE A 207 10.90 0.85 4.47
CA ILE A 207 10.45 -0.54 4.57
C ILE A 207 11.59 -1.47 4.16
N ASN A 208 12.14 -1.31 2.95
CA ASN A 208 13.17 -2.21 2.41
C ASN A 208 14.43 -2.24 3.30
N VAL A 209 14.94 -1.08 3.70
CA VAL A 209 16.12 -0.99 4.59
C VAL A 209 15.84 -1.63 5.94
N SER A 210 14.66 -1.39 6.52
CA SER A 210 14.28 -2.01 7.79
C SER A 210 14.24 -3.54 7.70
N HIS A 211 13.75 -4.09 6.58
CA HIS A 211 13.74 -5.52 6.32
C HIS A 211 15.16 -6.08 6.20
N GLU A 212 16.03 -5.44 5.40
CA GLU A 212 17.41 -5.91 5.20
C GLU A 212 18.27 -5.87 6.46
N ILE A 213 18.00 -4.96 7.40
CA ILE A 213 18.69 -4.89 8.70
C ILE A 213 18.15 -5.93 9.68
N ARG A 214 16.85 -6.21 9.67
CA ARG A 214 16.20 -7.05 10.69
C ARG A 214 16.48 -8.54 10.52
N THR A 215 16.60 -9.01 9.28
CA THR A 215 16.96 -10.41 9.00
C THR A 215 18.33 -10.78 9.58
N PRO A 216 19.43 -10.05 9.32
CA PRO A 216 20.72 -10.33 9.96
C PRO A 216 20.66 -10.16 11.48
N LEU A 217 19.89 -9.20 12.02
CA LEU A 217 19.70 -9.08 13.48
C LEU A 217 19.05 -10.32 14.11
N THR A 218 18.06 -10.91 13.44
CA THR A 218 17.40 -12.15 13.90
C THR A 218 18.38 -13.32 13.91
N LEU A 219 19.21 -13.42 12.87
CA LEU A 219 20.25 -14.45 12.79
C LEU A 219 21.36 -14.23 13.84
N ILE A 220 21.76 -12.98 14.09
CA ILE A 220 22.71 -12.63 15.15
C ILE A 220 22.17 -13.08 16.50
N LYS A 221 20.93 -12.70 16.83
CA LYS A 221 20.27 -13.09 18.08
C LYS A 221 20.24 -14.61 18.22
N GLY A 222 19.85 -15.32 17.16
CA GLY A 222 19.82 -16.78 17.16
C GLY A 222 21.18 -17.47 17.33
N GLU A 223 22.27 -16.85 16.87
CA GLU A 223 23.63 -17.34 17.11
C GLU A 223 24.15 -16.97 18.51
N VAL A 224 23.73 -15.82 19.08
CA VAL A 224 24.02 -15.44 20.48
C VAL A 224 23.33 -16.38 21.46
N ASP A 225 22.03 -16.65 21.28
CA ASP A 225 21.27 -17.58 22.14
C ASP A 225 21.90 -18.99 22.11
N ARG A 226 22.49 -19.38 20.97
CA ARG A 226 23.22 -20.64 20.86
C ARG A 226 24.50 -20.64 21.69
N LEU A 227 25.24 -19.53 21.75
CA LEU A 227 26.42 -19.42 22.61
C LEU A 227 26.06 -19.58 24.09
N GLU A 228 24.92 -19.05 24.53
CA GLU A 228 24.44 -19.20 25.91
C GLU A 228 24.11 -20.66 26.28
N LEU A 229 23.68 -21.46 25.30
CA LEU A 229 23.36 -22.88 25.48
C LEU A 229 24.60 -23.79 25.47
N LEU A 230 25.74 -23.33 24.96
CA LEU A 230 26.97 -24.10 24.90
C LEU A 230 27.75 -24.00 26.22
N LYS A 231 27.77 -25.08 26.99
CA LYS A 231 28.64 -25.25 28.18
C LYS A 231 29.76 -26.28 27.90
N GLY A 232 31.00 -25.98 28.30
CA GLY A 232 32.11 -26.94 28.29
C GLY A 232 32.91 -27.03 26.98
N THR A 233 33.59 -28.17 26.76
CA THR A 233 34.59 -28.44 25.71
C THR A 233 34.07 -28.37 24.26
N THR A 234 32.76 -28.25 24.06
CA THR A 234 32.10 -28.06 22.75
C THR A 234 32.30 -26.65 22.17
N TYR A 235 32.76 -25.70 22.97
CA TYR A 235 32.93 -24.28 22.59
C TYR A 235 34.03 -24.06 21.53
N GLU A 236 35.11 -24.85 21.53
CA GLU A 236 36.25 -24.61 20.64
C GLU A 236 35.95 -24.88 19.15
N LYS A 237 35.14 -25.90 18.83
CA LYS A 237 34.77 -26.22 17.44
C LYS A 237 33.50 -25.52 16.98
N GLU A 238 32.47 -25.44 17.83
CA GLU A 238 31.20 -24.79 17.46
C GLU A 238 31.26 -23.26 17.57
N GLY A 239 32.03 -22.72 18.53
CA GLY A 239 32.19 -21.28 18.74
C GLY A 239 32.86 -20.58 17.56
N PHE A 240 33.76 -21.25 16.83
CA PHE A 240 34.39 -20.68 15.64
C PHE A 240 33.42 -20.52 14.47
N ASP A 241 32.55 -21.51 14.21
CA ASP A 241 31.51 -21.43 13.18
C ASP A 241 30.46 -20.36 13.55
N ILE A 242 30.05 -20.30 14.82
CA ILE A 242 29.15 -19.26 15.33
C ILE A 242 29.76 -17.86 15.15
N LYS A 243 31.03 -17.66 15.53
CA LYS A 243 31.75 -16.39 15.34
C LYS A 243 31.78 -15.97 13.88
N ASN A 244 32.01 -16.90 12.95
CA ASN A 244 32.02 -16.59 11.52
C ASN A 244 30.63 -16.17 11.00
N ARG A 245 29.57 -16.85 11.44
CA ARG A 245 28.18 -16.49 11.09
C ARG A 245 27.81 -15.13 11.65
N LEU A 246 28.16 -14.83 12.91
CA LEU A 246 27.97 -13.52 13.54
C LEU A 246 28.68 -12.42 12.76
N ASN A 247 29.98 -12.60 12.48
CA ASN A 247 30.77 -11.64 11.70
C ASN A 247 30.17 -11.40 10.31
N LYS A 248 29.65 -12.45 9.66
CA LYS A 248 28.98 -12.33 8.35
C LYS A 248 27.74 -11.43 8.44
N GLN A 249 26.89 -11.61 9.45
CA GLN A 249 25.69 -10.78 9.63
C GLN A 249 26.02 -9.34 10.02
N VAL A 250 27.01 -9.13 10.90
CA VAL A 250 27.47 -7.79 11.30
C VAL A 250 28.04 -7.04 10.10
N ASN A 251 28.87 -7.69 9.29
CA ASN A 251 29.40 -7.10 8.06
C ASN A 251 28.28 -6.75 7.07
N LYS A 252 27.23 -7.58 6.96
CA LYS A 252 26.07 -7.30 6.12
C LYS A 252 25.33 -6.02 6.56
N ILE A 253 25.09 -5.85 7.85
CA ILE A 253 24.48 -4.63 8.41
C ILE A 253 25.38 -3.42 8.15
N LYS A 254 26.69 -3.57 8.38
CA LYS A 254 27.67 -2.51 8.13
C LYS A 254 27.61 -2.03 6.67
N THR A 255 27.62 -2.94 5.71
CA THR A 255 27.50 -2.59 4.28
C THR A 255 26.21 -1.83 3.98
N ILE A 256 25.06 -2.23 4.55
CA ILE A 256 23.78 -1.53 4.34
C ILE A 256 23.87 -0.09 4.89
N VAL A 257 24.46 0.10 6.08
CA VAL A 257 24.62 1.43 6.68
C VAL A 257 25.58 2.28 5.84
N ASP A 258 26.72 1.73 5.42
CA ASP A 258 27.70 2.41 4.58
C ASP A 258 27.08 2.81 3.22
N ASP A 259 26.31 1.92 2.58
CA ASP A 259 25.57 2.21 1.34
C ASP A 259 24.59 3.39 1.50
N VAL A 260 23.86 3.45 2.63
CA VAL A 260 22.92 4.54 2.91
C VAL A 260 23.65 5.85 3.19
N LEU A 261 24.74 5.82 3.96
CA LEU A 261 25.53 7.02 4.29
C LEU A 261 26.26 7.57 3.06
N ASP A 262 26.83 6.72 2.22
CA ASP A 262 27.53 7.16 1.01
C ASP A 262 26.55 7.78 0.00
N LEU A 263 25.36 7.19 -0.17
CA LEU A 263 24.30 7.81 -0.98
C LEU A 263 23.83 9.16 -0.44
N ALA A 264 23.77 9.32 0.89
CA ALA A 264 23.40 10.59 1.50
C ALA A 264 24.47 11.66 1.23
N LYS A 265 25.76 11.29 1.37
CA LYS A 265 26.90 12.18 1.10
C LYS A 265 27.02 12.56 -0.37
N MET A 266 26.74 11.66 -1.30
CA MET A 266 26.79 11.95 -2.75
C MET A 266 25.78 13.01 -3.19
N LYS A 267 24.70 13.25 -2.43
CA LYS A 267 23.76 14.36 -2.70
C LYS A 267 24.35 15.73 -2.37
N GLU A 268 25.40 15.80 -1.55
CA GLU A 268 26.05 17.06 -1.25
C GLU A 268 26.95 17.45 -2.43
N ALA A 269 26.86 18.70 -2.88
CA ALA A 269 27.61 19.22 -4.03
C ALA A 269 29.16 19.14 -3.88
N ASN A 270 29.65 18.71 -2.71
CA ASN A 270 31.06 18.66 -2.33
C ASN A 270 31.66 17.24 -2.28
N PHE A 271 30.93 16.18 -2.66
CA PHE A 271 31.50 14.83 -2.69
C PHE A 271 32.62 14.73 -3.75
N LYS A 272 33.86 14.49 -3.32
CA LYS A 272 35.04 14.38 -4.19
C LYS A 272 35.66 12.98 -4.07
N ILE A 273 35.80 12.29 -5.20
CA ILE A 273 36.61 11.08 -5.30
C ILE A 273 38.10 11.43 -5.43
N SER A 274 38.98 10.50 -5.07
CA SER A 274 40.44 10.66 -5.17
C SER A 274 41.02 9.73 -6.24
N PRO A 275 40.87 10.07 -7.54
CA PRO A 275 41.25 9.17 -8.62
C PRO A 275 42.77 9.06 -8.73
N THR A 276 43.25 7.83 -8.88
CA THR A 276 44.66 7.50 -9.11
C THR A 276 44.80 6.54 -10.29
N PRO A 277 45.89 6.58 -11.08
CA PRO A 277 46.09 5.64 -12.17
C PRO A 277 46.15 4.19 -11.66
N TYR A 278 45.25 3.35 -12.15
CA TYR A 278 45.14 1.95 -11.75
C TYR A 278 45.02 1.02 -12.96
N LEU A 279 45.69 -0.13 -12.89
CA LEU A 279 45.65 -1.15 -13.94
C LEU A 279 44.42 -2.06 -13.77
N ILE A 280 43.40 -1.84 -14.61
CA ILE A 280 42.11 -2.54 -14.52
C ILE A 280 42.25 -4.05 -14.72
N ASN A 281 43.24 -4.52 -15.49
CA ASN A 281 43.49 -5.95 -15.68
C ASN A 281 43.62 -6.70 -14.33
N LYS A 282 44.31 -6.09 -13.35
CA LYS A 282 44.48 -6.62 -11.98
C LYS A 282 43.17 -6.63 -11.20
N LEU A 283 42.32 -5.63 -11.38
CA LEU A 283 41.00 -5.59 -10.76
C LEU A 283 40.13 -6.74 -11.27
N ILE A 284 40.13 -6.98 -12.59
CA ILE A 284 39.38 -8.10 -13.17
C ILE A 284 39.91 -9.46 -12.68
N ASP A 285 41.24 -9.63 -12.51
CA ASP A 285 41.81 -10.84 -11.86
C ASP A 285 41.26 -11.02 -10.44
N LYS A 286 41.32 -9.96 -9.63
CA LYS A 286 40.83 -9.98 -8.26
C LYS A 286 39.34 -10.34 -8.19
N LEU A 287 38.51 -9.78 -9.07
CA LEU A 287 37.09 -10.07 -9.16
C LEU A 287 36.85 -11.54 -9.55
N TYR A 288 37.59 -12.06 -10.53
CA TYR A 288 37.49 -13.46 -10.92
C TYR A 288 37.77 -14.41 -9.75
N THR A 289 38.90 -14.25 -9.07
CA THR A 289 39.28 -15.07 -7.90
C THR A 289 38.25 -14.99 -6.77
N SER A 290 37.60 -13.84 -6.60
CA SER A 290 36.60 -13.62 -5.55
C SER A 290 35.25 -14.27 -5.86
N PHE A 291 34.81 -14.27 -7.13
CA PHE A 291 33.48 -14.71 -7.53
C PHE A 291 33.43 -16.12 -8.11
N GLU A 292 34.53 -16.69 -8.59
CA GLU A 292 34.58 -18.06 -9.09
C GLU A 292 34.00 -19.08 -8.08
N PRO A 293 34.37 -19.06 -6.78
CA PRO A 293 33.81 -20.02 -5.81
C PRO A 293 32.29 -19.86 -5.63
N LEU A 294 31.79 -18.62 -5.65
CA LEU A 294 30.37 -18.29 -5.51
C LEU A 294 29.57 -18.78 -6.71
N CYS A 295 30.09 -18.57 -7.93
CA CYS A 295 29.50 -19.08 -9.16
C CYS A 295 29.45 -20.61 -9.17
N ASN A 296 30.55 -21.27 -8.80
CA ASN A 296 30.62 -22.73 -8.72
C ASN A 296 29.62 -23.32 -7.72
N GLN A 297 29.42 -22.66 -6.57
CA GLN A 297 28.41 -23.08 -5.57
C GLN A 297 26.97 -23.04 -6.12
N LYS A 298 26.68 -22.10 -7.04
CA LYS A 298 25.37 -21.96 -7.69
C LYS A 298 25.29 -22.70 -9.04
N ASP A 299 26.31 -23.47 -9.41
CA ASP A 299 26.41 -24.16 -10.70
C ASP A 299 26.36 -23.19 -11.90
N ILE A 300 27.06 -22.05 -11.80
CA ILE A 300 27.15 -21.02 -12.84
C ILE A 300 28.58 -20.99 -13.40
N VAL A 301 28.71 -20.93 -14.72
CA VAL A 301 30.02 -20.84 -15.38
C VAL A 301 30.46 -19.37 -15.49
N LEU A 302 31.55 -19.01 -14.81
CA LEU A 302 32.18 -17.69 -14.91
C LEU A 302 33.32 -17.70 -15.92
N THR A 303 33.21 -16.91 -16.99
CA THR A 303 34.23 -16.76 -18.04
C THR A 303 34.80 -15.34 -18.03
N VAL A 304 36.12 -15.22 -18.15
CA VAL A 304 36.79 -13.92 -18.25
C VAL A 304 37.53 -13.82 -19.59
N LYS A 305 37.28 -12.75 -20.33
CA LYS A 305 37.96 -12.41 -21.59
C LYS A 305 38.70 -11.09 -21.39
N LYS A 306 40.02 -11.10 -21.53
CA LYS A 306 40.82 -9.90 -21.32
C LYS A 306 41.53 -9.48 -22.59
N GLU A 307 41.61 -8.18 -22.79
CA GLU A 307 42.55 -7.56 -23.70
C GLU A 307 43.99 -7.93 -23.31
N LYS A 308 44.86 -8.10 -24.31
CA LYS A 308 46.28 -8.38 -24.06
C LYS A 308 47.03 -7.14 -23.57
N ASP A 309 46.55 -5.95 -23.94
CA ASP A 309 47.16 -4.68 -23.60
C ASP A 309 46.83 -4.22 -22.16
N GLU A 310 47.73 -3.42 -21.59
CA GLU A 310 47.52 -2.80 -20.28
C GLU A 310 46.42 -1.74 -20.35
N CYS A 311 45.35 -1.93 -19.58
CA CYS A 311 44.21 -1.02 -19.50
C CYS A 311 44.32 -0.14 -18.24
N TRP A 312 44.92 1.03 -18.37
CA TRP A 312 45.09 1.99 -17.28
C TRP A 312 43.91 2.97 -17.23
N VAL A 313 43.33 3.16 -16.05
CA VAL A 313 42.23 4.13 -15.82
C VAL A 313 42.54 4.97 -14.59
N SER A 314 42.23 6.28 -14.65
CA SER A 314 42.31 7.16 -13.48
C SER A 314 41.08 6.90 -12.60
N SER A 315 41.26 6.20 -11.49
CA SER A 315 40.15 5.77 -10.65
C SER A 315 40.44 5.72 -9.16
N ASP A 316 39.40 6.01 -8.38
CA ASP A 316 39.32 5.64 -6.98
C ASP A 316 38.94 4.16 -6.91
N ILE A 317 39.96 3.32 -6.74
CA ILE A 317 39.83 1.87 -6.86
C ILE A 317 38.82 1.28 -5.88
N ILE A 318 38.67 1.89 -4.69
CA ILE A 318 37.77 1.39 -3.65
C ILE A 318 36.32 1.53 -4.12
N PHE A 319 35.97 2.71 -4.64
CA PHE A 319 34.63 2.96 -5.15
C PHE A 319 34.35 2.20 -6.45
N LEU A 320 35.32 2.14 -7.37
CA LEU A 320 35.16 1.42 -8.62
C LEU A 320 35.01 -0.09 -8.40
N GLU A 321 35.79 -0.68 -7.50
CA GLU A 321 35.66 -2.09 -7.11
C GLU A 321 34.27 -2.37 -6.51
N ARG A 322 33.76 -1.47 -5.66
CA ARG A 322 32.41 -1.60 -5.08
C ARG A 322 31.31 -1.55 -6.14
N ALA A 323 31.41 -0.65 -7.12
CA ALA A 323 30.48 -0.58 -8.25
C ALA A 323 30.48 -1.88 -9.06
N LEU A 324 31.66 -2.41 -9.40
CA LEU A 324 31.80 -3.66 -10.15
C LEU A 324 31.29 -4.87 -9.36
N ASN A 325 31.61 -4.95 -8.06
CA ASN A 325 31.10 -5.98 -7.17
C ASN A 325 29.57 -6.00 -7.15
N ASN A 326 28.92 -4.84 -7.14
CA ASN A 326 27.47 -4.73 -7.16
C ASN A 326 26.87 -5.32 -8.45
N ILE A 327 27.45 -4.95 -9.60
CA ILE A 327 26.98 -5.42 -10.91
C ILE A 327 27.19 -6.95 -11.04
N ILE A 328 28.33 -7.48 -10.61
CA ILE A 328 28.61 -8.93 -10.66
C ILE A 328 27.70 -9.70 -9.68
N LEU A 329 27.49 -9.20 -8.47
CA LEU A 329 26.57 -9.81 -7.51
C LEU A 329 25.14 -9.85 -8.05
N ASN A 330 24.71 -8.80 -8.77
CA ASN A 330 23.43 -8.80 -9.47
C ASN A 330 23.41 -9.86 -10.57
N ALA A 331 24.44 -9.95 -11.42
CA ALA A 331 24.54 -11.00 -12.43
C ALA A 331 24.42 -12.41 -11.82
N ILE A 332 25.12 -12.68 -10.72
CA ILE A 332 25.04 -13.97 -10.00
C ILE A 332 23.64 -14.18 -9.42
N LYS A 333 23.03 -13.15 -8.83
CA LYS A 333 21.69 -13.21 -8.23
C LYS A 333 20.63 -13.60 -9.28
N TYR A 334 20.61 -12.95 -10.43
CA TYR A 334 19.57 -13.10 -11.45
C TYR A 334 19.82 -14.20 -12.48
N THR A 335 21.00 -14.85 -12.44
CA THR A 335 21.32 -16.01 -13.29
C THR A 335 20.86 -17.30 -12.61
N PRO A 336 20.07 -18.16 -13.30
CA PRO A 336 19.65 -19.47 -12.79
C PRO A 336 20.82 -20.48 -12.76
N LYS A 337 20.61 -21.63 -12.12
CA LYS A 337 21.58 -22.75 -12.13
C LYS A 337 21.87 -23.17 -13.58
N LYS A 338 23.11 -23.58 -13.87
CA LYS A 338 23.65 -23.89 -15.21
C LYS A 338 23.73 -22.70 -16.17
N GLY A 339 23.55 -21.48 -15.67
CA GLY A 339 23.74 -20.26 -16.45
C GLY A 339 25.22 -19.91 -16.66
N ASN A 340 25.47 -18.84 -17.41
CA ASN A 340 26.80 -18.31 -17.65
C ASN A 340 26.88 -16.81 -17.33
N ILE A 341 28.07 -16.40 -16.87
CA ILE A 341 28.43 -15.00 -16.68
C ILE A 341 29.77 -14.78 -17.38
N THR A 342 29.84 -13.79 -18.24
CA THR A 342 31.06 -13.42 -18.97
C THR A 342 31.48 -12.00 -18.59
N VAL A 343 32.70 -11.85 -18.10
CA VAL A 343 33.33 -10.54 -17.88
C VAL A 343 34.36 -10.31 -18.99
N SER A 344 34.17 -9.27 -19.80
CA SER A 344 35.13 -8.89 -20.83
C SER A 344 35.73 -7.52 -20.60
N LEU A 345 37.04 -7.39 -20.81
CA LEU A 345 37.78 -6.13 -20.78
C LEU A 345 38.38 -5.90 -22.17
N ASN A 346 38.00 -4.81 -22.82
CA ASN A 346 38.50 -4.43 -24.15
C ASN A 346 38.98 -2.97 -24.14
N LYS A 347 39.91 -2.64 -25.03
CA LYS A 347 40.40 -1.28 -25.25
C LYS A 347 39.99 -0.80 -26.65
N LEU A 348 39.20 0.28 -26.72
CA LEU A 348 38.63 0.80 -27.97
C LEU A 348 38.69 2.33 -27.98
N ASN A 349 39.32 2.92 -29.00
CA ASN A 349 39.32 4.36 -29.27
C ASN A 349 39.67 5.26 -28.05
N GLY A 350 40.69 4.89 -27.26
CA GLY A 350 41.09 5.64 -26.06
C GLY A 350 40.14 5.49 -24.87
N GLN A 351 39.24 4.51 -24.92
CA GLN A 351 38.37 4.12 -23.80
C GLN A 351 38.62 2.66 -23.40
N ILE A 352 38.53 2.42 -22.10
CA ILE A 352 38.52 1.08 -21.51
C ILE A 352 37.08 0.65 -21.31
N ILE A 353 36.69 -0.45 -21.94
CA ILE A 353 35.33 -0.99 -21.91
C ILE A 353 35.31 -2.28 -21.09
N ILE A 354 34.58 -2.24 -19.98
CA ILE A 354 34.29 -3.42 -19.15
C ILE A 354 32.86 -3.84 -19.43
N SER A 355 32.65 -5.08 -19.86
CA SER A 355 31.31 -5.64 -20.06
C SER A 355 31.08 -6.84 -19.18
N ILE A 356 29.94 -6.84 -18.48
CA ILE A 356 29.48 -7.94 -17.63
C ILE A 356 28.19 -8.46 -18.25
N LYS A 357 28.26 -9.63 -18.88
CA LYS A 357 27.14 -10.30 -19.54
C LYS A 357 26.68 -11.49 -18.70
N ASP A 358 25.39 -11.59 -18.49
CA ASP A 358 24.73 -12.72 -17.82
C ASP A 358 23.71 -13.40 -18.74
N SER A 359 23.45 -14.69 -18.50
CA SER A 359 22.36 -15.44 -19.13
C SER A 359 21.13 -15.53 -18.22
N GLY A 360 20.86 -14.49 -17.43
CA GLY A 360 19.77 -14.46 -16.47
C GLY A 360 18.40 -14.16 -17.09
N ILE A 361 17.46 -13.75 -16.24
CA ILE A 361 16.06 -13.49 -16.63
C ILE A 361 15.87 -12.31 -17.59
N GLY A 362 16.87 -11.45 -17.73
CA GLY A 362 16.77 -10.20 -18.50
C GLY A 362 15.88 -9.14 -17.85
N ILE A 363 15.82 -7.96 -18.48
CA ILE A 363 15.13 -6.76 -18.02
C ILE A 363 14.22 -6.27 -19.14
N SER A 364 12.98 -5.87 -18.80
CA SER A 364 12.04 -5.34 -19.78
C SER A 364 12.46 -3.96 -20.29
N GLU A 365 12.07 -3.59 -21.51
CA GLU A 365 12.40 -2.29 -22.11
C GLU A 365 11.88 -1.10 -21.29
N LYS A 366 10.73 -1.27 -20.62
CA LYS A 366 10.15 -0.25 -19.73
C LYS A 366 11.03 -0.02 -18.51
N ASP A 367 11.61 -1.08 -17.97
CA ASP A 367 12.33 -1.05 -16.70
C ASP A 367 13.80 -0.65 -16.88
N ILE A 368 14.40 -0.87 -18.05
CA ILE A 368 15.78 -0.44 -18.38
C ILE A 368 16.03 1.04 -18.06
N LYS A 369 15.04 1.91 -18.30
CA LYS A 369 15.17 3.35 -18.00
C LYS A 369 15.09 3.65 -16.51
N LEU A 370 14.51 2.75 -15.73
CA LEU A 370 14.19 2.94 -14.33
C LEU A 370 15.19 2.24 -13.40
N ILE A 371 15.95 1.24 -13.86
CA ILE A 371 16.89 0.47 -12.99
C ILE A 371 17.99 1.31 -12.33
N TYR A 372 18.26 2.50 -12.87
CA TYR A 372 19.21 3.45 -12.30
C TYR A 372 18.57 4.43 -11.32
N ASN A 373 17.24 4.46 -11.24
CA ASN A 373 16.54 5.24 -10.24
C ASN A 373 16.82 4.63 -8.88
N ARG A 374 17.17 5.48 -7.91
CA ARG A 374 17.45 5.08 -6.54
C ARG A 374 16.26 4.29 -5.98
N PHE A 375 16.50 3.20 -5.28
CA PHE A 375 15.48 2.36 -4.64
C PHE A 375 14.45 1.73 -5.59
N TYR A 376 14.57 1.95 -6.90
CA TYR A 376 13.71 1.30 -7.88
C TYR A 376 14.14 -0.16 -8.03
N GLN A 377 13.15 -1.03 -8.07
CA GLN A 377 13.34 -2.45 -8.32
C GLN A 377 12.34 -2.91 -9.34
N VAL A 378 12.85 -3.59 -10.37
CA VAL A 378 12.02 -4.26 -11.37
C VAL A 378 11.13 -5.27 -10.64
N LYS A 379 9.81 -5.20 -10.82
CA LYS A 379 8.86 -6.10 -10.15
C LYS A 379 8.94 -7.51 -10.74
N ASN A 380 9.95 -8.25 -10.33
CA ASN A 380 10.24 -9.60 -10.83
C ASN A 380 10.28 -10.56 -9.65
N ASP A 381 10.10 -11.84 -9.95
CA ASP A 381 10.06 -12.86 -8.92
C ASP A 381 11.33 -12.88 -8.07
N ILE A 382 12.49 -12.58 -8.63
CA ILE A 382 13.79 -12.53 -7.92
C ILE A 382 13.96 -11.24 -7.06
N ASN A 383 13.25 -10.15 -7.37
CA ASN A 383 13.35 -8.86 -6.67
C ASN A 383 12.36 -8.70 -5.50
N LYS A 384 11.29 -9.49 -5.50
CA LYS A 384 10.34 -9.59 -4.38
C LYS A 384 10.98 -10.17 -3.09
N ALA A 385 12.18 -10.77 -3.20
CA ALA A 385 13.06 -11.25 -2.12
C ALA A 385 13.82 -10.15 -1.36
N GLY A 386 13.65 -8.89 -1.75
CA GLY A 386 14.40 -7.77 -1.18
C GLY A 386 15.70 -7.44 -1.91
N GLY A 387 16.21 -6.30 -1.52
CA GLY A 387 17.21 -5.47 -2.18
C GLY A 387 17.02 -4.05 -1.68
N SER A 388 18.08 -3.27 -1.52
CA SER A 388 17.95 -1.86 -1.18
C SER A 388 17.53 -1.02 -2.39
N GLY A 389 17.72 -1.54 -3.61
CA GLY A 389 17.58 -0.78 -4.87
C GLY A 389 18.61 0.35 -4.98
N ILE A 390 19.63 0.35 -4.12
CA ILE A 390 20.70 1.35 -4.09
C ILE A 390 21.79 1.00 -5.09
N GLY A 391 22.08 -0.29 -5.24
CA GLY A 391 23.33 -0.76 -5.81
C GLY A 391 23.64 -0.28 -7.23
N LEU A 392 22.65 -0.31 -8.13
CA LEU A 392 22.81 0.15 -9.50
C LEU A 392 22.86 1.67 -9.62
N ALA A 393 22.07 2.39 -8.82
CA ALA A 393 22.12 3.85 -8.76
C ALA A 393 23.49 4.34 -8.25
N PHE A 394 23.99 3.73 -7.17
CA PHE A 394 25.34 3.95 -6.65
C PHE A 394 26.42 3.65 -7.70
N SER A 395 26.31 2.50 -8.38
CA SER A 395 27.29 2.10 -9.40
C SER A 395 27.35 3.11 -10.55
N LYS A 396 26.19 3.61 -10.99
CA LYS A 396 26.10 4.64 -12.03
C LYS A 396 26.76 5.94 -11.57
N GLU A 397 26.41 6.44 -10.39
CA GLU A 397 26.91 7.70 -9.84
C GLU A 397 28.45 7.65 -9.64
N ILE A 398 28.98 6.52 -9.15
CA ILE A 398 30.43 6.31 -9.07
C ILE A 398 31.08 6.31 -10.45
N ILE A 399 30.53 5.60 -11.44
CA ILE A 399 31.11 5.55 -12.78
C ILE A 399 31.08 6.94 -13.45
N GLU A 400 30.02 7.71 -13.24
CA GLU A 400 29.90 9.10 -13.74
C GLU A 400 30.91 10.04 -13.05
N LEU A 401 31.15 9.90 -11.74
CA LEU A 401 32.21 10.64 -11.04
C LEU A 401 33.60 10.33 -11.58
N HIS A 402 33.81 9.13 -12.14
CA HIS A 402 35.01 8.71 -12.85
C HIS A 402 35.05 9.16 -14.32
N GLN A 403 34.15 10.06 -14.74
CA GLN A 403 34.01 10.52 -16.13
C GLN A 403 33.69 9.37 -17.12
N GLY A 404 33.13 8.28 -16.62
CA GLY A 404 32.70 7.14 -17.41
C GLY A 404 31.20 7.12 -17.69
N SER A 405 30.75 6.10 -18.40
CA SER A 405 29.32 5.83 -18.56
C SER A 405 28.97 4.35 -18.32
N LEU A 406 27.83 4.12 -17.66
CA LEU A 406 27.25 2.80 -17.42
C LEU A 406 25.98 2.67 -18.25
N THR A 407 25.95 1.69 -19.16
CA THR A 407 24.78 1.37 -19.99
C THR A 407 24.41 -0.10 -19.87
N VAL A 408 23.18 -0.44 -20.24
CA VAL A 408 22.68 -1.82 -20.21
C VAL A 408 22.01 -2.16 -21.52
N LYS A 409 22.26 -3.38 -22.02
CA LYS A 409 21.49 -4.03 -23.09
C LYS A 409 20.90 -5.31 -22.53
N SER A 410 19.58 -5.49 -22.63
CA SER A 410 18.93 -6.65 -22.05
C SER A 410 17.66 -7.01 -22.83
N GLU A 411 17.33 -8.30 -22.84
CA GLU A 411 16.10 -8.83 -23.40
C GLU A 411 15.54 -9.90 -22.46
N LEU A 412 14.23 -9.89 -22.21
CA LEU A 412 13.57 -10.84 -21.31
C LEU A 412 13.83 -12.28 -21.76
N GLY A 413 14.28 -13.11 -20.81
CA GLY A 413 14.61 -14.52 -21.03
C GLY A 413 15.96 -14.80 -21.72
N LYS A 414 16.68 -13.77 -22.21
CA LYS A 414 18.00 -13.93 -22.85
C LYS A 414 19.18 -13.40 -22.04
N GLY A 415 18.90 -12.67 -20.95
CA GLY A 415 19.91 -12.13 -20.03
C GLY A 415 20.19 -10.64 -20.22
N SER A 416 21.24 -10.15 -19.56
CA SER A 416 21.61 -8.74 -19.59
C SER A 416 23.09 -8.56 -19.87
N THR A 417 23.45 -7.38 -20.36
CA THR A 417 24.83 -6.99 -20.60
C THR A 417 25.00 -5.56 -20.12
N PHE A 418 25.70 -5.41 -18.99
CA PHE A 418 26.12 -4.12 -18.47
C PHE A 418 27.44 -3.74 -19.13
N ILE A 419 27.55 -2.50 -19.59
CA ILE A 419 28.69 -1.97 -20.33
C ILE A 419 29.15 -0.69 -19.64
N ILE A 420 30.38 -0.71 -19.16
CA ILE A 420 31.04 0.39 -18.47
C ILE A 420 32.13 0.90 -19.41
N SER A 421 32.11 2.19 -19.70
CA SER A 421 33.18 2.87 -20.43
C SER A 421 33.88 3.84 -19.51
N LEU A 422 35.20 3.79 -19.49
CA LEU A 422 36.06 4.69 -18.70
C LEU A 422 37.12 5.29 -19.62
N PRO A 423 37.50 6.56 -19.43
CA PRO A 423 38.59 7.16 -20.20
C PRO A 423 39.91 6.47 -19.87
N GLU A 424 40.68 6.15 -20.90
CA GLU A 424 42.03 5.63 -20.71
C GLU A 424 42.93 6.72 -20.12
N THR A 425 43.76 6.35 -19.14
CA THR A 425 44.83 7.20 -18.62
C THR A 425 46.18 6.58 -18.91
N THR A 426 47.23 7.39 -18.91
CA THR A 426 48.60 6.89 -18.92
C THR A 426 49.05 6.51 -17.51
N LYS A 427 49.94 5.52 -17.43
CA LYS A 427 50.63 5.15 -16.19
C LYS A 427 51.44 6.36 -15.69
N ILE A 428 51.14 6.84 -14.49
CA ILE A 428 51.98 7.81 -13.80
C ILE A 428 52.78 7.03 -12.76
N ASP A 429 54.09 6.88 -12.99
CA ASP A 429 54.99 6.25 -12.04
C ASP A 429 55.15 7.15 -10.80
N LYS A 430 54.30 6.92 -9.79
CA LYS A 430 54.58 7.33 -8.41
C LYS A 430 54.82 6.07 -7.59
N GLU A 431 56.09 5.85 -7.25
CA GLU A 431 56.50 4.88 -6.25
C GLU A 431 55.82 5.21 -4.92
N ILE A 432 54.91 4.35 -4.48
CA ILE A 432 54.48 4.30 -3.08
C ILE A 432 54.74 2.87 -2.59
N GLN A 433 55.65 2.81 -1.62
CA GLN A 433 56.15 1.61 -0.97
C GLN A 433 55.12 1.00 0.00
N ARG A 434 55.17 -0.34 0.07
CA ARG A 434 54.76 -1.24 1.18
C ARG A 434 53.24 -1.43 1.36
N GLU A 435 52.73 -2.61 1.74
CA GLU A 435 53.28 -3.70 2.54
C GLU A 435 52.54 -5.04 2.25
N LYS A 436 53.23 -6.17 2.35
CA LYS A 436 52.66 -7.53 2.23
C LYS A 436 52.00 -7.96 3.55
N PRO A 437 50.98 -8.83 3.50
CA PRO A 437 50.98 -9.95 4.42
C PRO A 437 50.83 -11.32 3.75
N SER A 438 51.79 -12.17 4.13
CA SER A 438 51.83 -13.62 4.30
C SER A 438 50.61 -14.50 3.95
N LYS A 439 50.89 -15.56 3.17
CA LYS A 439 50.18 -16.86 3.07
C LYS A 439 50.04 -17.50 4.47
N LYS A 440 49.10 -18.39 4.83
CA LYS A 440 48.72 -19.73 4.31
C LYS A 440 47.66 -20.23 5.34
N ASN A 441 46.56 -20.92 5.00
CA ASN A 441 46.54 -22.37 4.77
C ASN A 441 45.15 -22.82 4.29
N THR A 442 45.20 -23.69 3.29
CA THR A 442 44.17 -24.57 2.75
C THR A 442 43.99 -25.79 3.66
N HIS A 443 42.77 -26.26 3.89
CA HIS A 443 42.49 -27.70 4.00
C HIS A 443 41.08 -28.05 3.50
N LYS A 444 41.04 -29.18 2.79
CA LYS A 444 39.94 -29.75 2.02
C LYS A 444 38.87 -30.42 2.88
N SER A 445 37.66 -30.42 2.32
CA SER A 445 36.52 -31.34 2.44
C SER A 445 36.76 -32.73 3.07
N THR A 446 35.81 -33.19 3.88
CA THR A 446 35.34 -34.59 3.89
C THR A 446 33.88 -34.70 4.37
N LEU A 447 33.18 -35.69 3.84
CA LEU A 447 31.74 -35.98 3.88
C LEU A 447 31.38 -37.07 4.92
N ILE A 448 30.13 -37.00 5.44
CA ILE A 448 29.30 -38.05 6.11
C ILE A 448 29.76 -38.39 7.56
N SER A 449 28.93 -38.58 8.61
CA SER A 449 27.62 -39.25 8.76
C SER A 449 26.81 -38.75 9.96
N LYS A 450 25.49 -38.99 9.89
CA LYS A 450 24.48 -38.92 10.93
C LYS A 450 24.84 -39.77 12.15
N ASP A 451 24.51 -39.30 13.36
CA ASP A 451 23.81 -40.19 14.30
C ASP A 451 22.93 -39.49 15.33
N LYS A 452 21.90 -40.25 15.71
CA LYS A 452 20.68 -39.88 16.42
C LYS A 452 20.89 -39.65 17.91
N ILE A 453 20.10 -38.74 18.48
CA ILE A 453 19.71 -38.78 19.89
C ILE A 453 18.17 -38.78 19.93
N LYS A 454 17.57 -39.92 20.33
CA LYS A 454 16.19 -40.04 20.82
C LYS A 454 16.23 -39.74 22.32
N GLN A 455 15.28 -39.07 22.96
CA GLN A 455 13.86 -39.39 23.19
C GLN A 455 13.16 -38.16 23.85
N PRO A 456 11.89 -38.25 24.29
CA PRO A 456 10.65 -38.45 23.55
C PRO A 456 9.69 -37.26 23.77
N ILE A 457 8.68 -37.07 22.90
CA ILE A 457 7.27 -36.80 23.24
C ILE A 457 6.47 -36.83 21.92
N SER A 458 5.31 -37.47 22.02
CA SER A 458 4.41 -37.95 20.97
C SER A 458 3.92 -36.90 19.97
N GLY A 459 3.92 -37.28 18.67
CA GLY A 459 3.27 -36.57 17.55
C GLY A 459 4.23 -35.96 16.52
N HIS A 460 4.61 -36.70 15.47
CA HIS A 460 5.43 -36.17 14.36
C HIS A 460 4.61 -35.21 13.47
N TYR A 461 4.48 -33.95 13.86
CA TYR A 461 3.90 -32.92 12.99
C TYR A 461 4.88 -32.54 11.87
N ARG A 462 4.34 -32.40 10.67
CA ARG A 462 5.04 -31.94 9.47
C ARG A 462 4.87 -30.44 9.31
N ILE A 463 5.98 -29.70 9.37
CA ILE A 463 6.00 -28.24 9.27
C ILE A 463 6.62 -27.84 7.94
N LEU A 464 5.95 -26.97 7.18
CA LEU A 464 6.51 -26.34 5.99
C LEU A 464 7.06 -24.95 6.37
N ILE A 465 8.36 -24.76 6.13
CA ILE A 465 9.07 -23.49 6.31
C ILE A 465 9.20 -22.82 4.96
N VAL A 466 8.63 -21.62 4.84
CA VAL A 466 8.65 -20.81 3.62
C VAL A 466 9.34 -19.48 3.93
N ASP A 467 10.58 -19.33 3.48
CA ASP A 467 11.38 -18.11 3.64
C ASP A 467 12.42 -18.14 2.52
N ASP A 468 12.71 -17.03 1.88
CA ASP A 468 13.63 -16.99 0.74
C ASP A 468 15.10 -17.02 1.18
N ASN A 469 15.37 -16.65 2.43
CA ASN A 469 16.71 -16.67 2.98
C ASN A 469 17.07 -18.07 3.49
N PHE A 470 18.02 -18.70 2.80
CA PHE A 470 18.58 -20.01 3.18
C PHE A 470 19.06 -20.08 4.64
N GLU A 471 19.72 -19.04 5.15
CA GLU A 471 20.21 -19.00 6.54
C GLU A 471 19.06 -18.94 7.54
N MET A 472 17.98 -18.22 7.21
CA MET A 472 16.76 -18.18 8.02
C MET A 472 16.04 -19.53 8.02
N ARG A 473 15.88 -20.17 6.85
CA ARG A 473 15.33 -21.53 6.77
C ARG A 473 16.16 -22.52 7.59
N ALA A 474 17.49 -22.46 7.47
CA ALA A 474 18.40 -23.30 8.26
C ALA A 474 18.27 -23.03 9.77
N TYR A 475 18.12 -21.78 10.18
CA TYR A 475 17.90 -21.40 11.57
C TYR A 475 16.56 -21.92 12.12
N LEU A 476 15.47 -21.72 11.37
CA LEU A 476 14.13 -22.22 11.73
C LEU A 476 14.11 -23.75 11.82
N LYS A 477 14.72 -24.44 10.85
CA LYS A 477 14.85 -25.90 10.86
C LYS A 477 15.63 -26.40 12.09
N ARG A 478 16.64 -25.64 12.53
CA ARG A 478 17.39 -25.94 13.76
C ARG A 478 16.54 -25.75 15.01
N ILE A 479 15.73 -24.69 15.08
CA ILE A 479 14.77 -24.48 16.18
C ILE A 479 13.72 -25.61 16.22
N LEU A 480 13.28 -26.05 15.04
CA LEU A 480 12.22 -27.03 14.85
C LEU A 480 12.74 -28.46 14.68
N SER A 481 13.90 -28.77 15.26
CA SER A 481 14.54 -30.09 15.15
C SER A 481 13.66 -31.26 15.61
N ASN A 482 12.66 -30.97 16.45
CA ASN A 482 11.71 -31.95 16.97
C ASN A 482 10.54 -32.24 16.00
N TYR A 483 10.48 -31.55 14.86
CA TYR A 483 9.43 -31.66 13.85
C TYR A 483 10.00 -32.13 12.51
N THR A 484 9.15 -32.72 11.66
CA THR A 484 9.53 -33.04 10.28
C THR A 484 9.41 -31.77 9.44
N CYS A 485 10.53 -31.14 9.10
CA CYS A 485 10.56 -29.86 8.39
C CYS A 485 10.72 -30.04 6.88
N PHE A 486 9.83 -29.42 6.10
CA PHE A 486 9.94 -29.19 4.66
C PHE A 486 10.32 -27.73 4.41
N GLU A 487 10.98 -27.45 3.29
CA GLU A 487 11.47 -26.11 2.95
C GLU A 487 10.96 -25.71 1.56
N ALA A 488 10.52 -24.46 1.43
CA ALA A 488 10.18 -23.83 0.16
C ALA A 488 10.78 -22.42 0.11
N GLU A 489 11.25 -21.97 -1.05
CA GLU A 489 11.89 -20.66 -1.20
C GLU A 489 10.88 -19.53 -1.46
N ASN A 490 9.63 -19.88 -1.80
CA ASN A 490 8.56 -18.95 -2.13
C ASN A 490 7.16 -19.57 -1.95
N GLY A 491 6.12 -18.74 -2.04
CA GLY A 491 4.73 -19.20 -1.90
C GLY A 491 4.24 -20.13 -3.01
N GLU A 492 4.78 -20.09 -4.22
CA GLU A 492 4.36 -20.99 -5.30
C GLU A 492 4.87 -22.42 -5.07
N GLU A 493 6.15 -22.57 -4.73
CA GLU A 493 6.73 -23.83 -4.26
C GLU A 493 5.98 -24.36 -3.04
N ALA A 494 5.63 -23.48 -2.09
CA ALA A 494 4.87 -23.86 -0.92
C ALA A 494 3.49 -24.42 -1.28
N LEU A 495 2.79 -23.82 -2.25
CA LEU A 495 1.50 -24.34 -2.74
C LEU A 495 1.64 -25.68 -3.46
N ASP A 496 2.71 -25.86 -4.23
CA ASP A 496 3.02 -27.14 -4.88
C ASP A 496 3.26 -28.23 -3.83
N PHE A 497 4.06 -27.93 -2.79
CA PHE A 497 4.26 -28.83 -1.64
C PHE A 497 2.96 -29.15 -0.91
N LEU A 498 2.14 -28.14 -0.60
CA LEU A 498 0.84 -28.32 0.08
C LEU A 498 -0.15 -29.16 -0.73
N SER A 499 0.04 -29.29 -2.05
CA SER A 499 -0.80 -30.13 -2.91
C SER A 499 -0.34 -31.58 -2.99
N LYS A 500 0.96 -31.85 -2.77
CA LYS A 500 1.58 -33.18 -2.89
C LYS A 500 1.75 -33.88 -1.55
N GLU A 501 2.05 -33.11 -0.52
CA GLU A 501 2.36 -33.61 0.82
C GLU A 501 1.34 -33.09 1.83
N LYS A 502 1.00 -33.91 2.81
CA LYS A 502 0.17 -33.46 3.92
C LYS A 502 1.03 -32.67 4.91
N ILE A 503 0.77 -31.39 5.05
CA ILE A 503 1.47 -30.50 5.98
C ILE A 503 0.54 -30.16 7.13
N ASP A 504 1.05 -30.22 8.36
CA ASP A 504 0.28 -29.97 9.58
C ASP A 504 0.43 -28.52 10.07
N PHE A 505 1.45 -27.78 9.61
CA PHE A 505 1.69 -26.38 9.95
C PHE A 505 2.51 -25.65 8.88
N VAL A 506 2.22 -24.37 8.63
CA VAL A 506 3.01 -23.52 7.72
C VAL A 506 3.61 -22.33 8.49
N ILE A 507 4.92 -22.14 8.37
CA ILE A 507 5.61 -20.91 8.76
C ILE A 507 6.01 -20.20 7.48
N THR A 508 5.63 -18.93 7.33
CA THR A 508 5.93 -18.18 6.11
C THR A 508 6.43 -16.77 6.41
N ASP A 509 7.46 -16.30 5.71
CA ASP A 509 7.81 -14.87 5.72
C ASP A 509 6.74 -14.04 4.99
N TYR A 510 6.51 -12.82 5.47
CA TYR A 510 5.58 -11.87 4.87
C TYR A 510 6.05 -11.44 3.47
N MET A 511 7.37 -11.19 3.30
CA MET A 511 7.97 -10.80 2.01
C MET A 511 8.81 -11.94 1.45
N MET A 512 8.45 -12.41 0.26
CA MET A 512 9.15 -13.51 -0.42
C MET A 512 9.04 -13.34 -1.95
N PRO A 513 10.00 -13.89 -2.72
CA PRO A 513 10.00 -13.93 -4.17
C PRO A 513 8.79 -14.68 -4.74
N VAL A 514 8.49 -14.49 -6.03
CA VAL A 514 7.39 -15.16 -6.76
C VAL A 514 5.99 -14.86 -6.20
N MET A 515 5.68 -15.46 -5.06
CA MET A 515 4.45 -15.31 -4.29
C MET A 515 4.82 -14.98 -2.83
N ASN A 516 4.39 -13.80 -2.38
CA ASN A 516 4.62 -13.36 -1.00
C ASN A 516 3.72 -14.12 0.00
N GLY A 517 4.01 -14.01 1.30
CA GLY A 517 3.28 -14.74 2.34
C GLY A 517 1.78 -14.43 2.37
N LEU A 518 1.40 -13.19 2.05
CA LEU A 518 -0.01 -12.77 1.99
C LEU A 518 -0.76 -13.47 0.84
N ALA A 519 -0.19 -13.45 -0.37
CA ALA A 519 -0.74 -14.15 -1.54
C ALA A 519 -0.76 -15.67 -1.34
N LEU A 520 0.23 -16.24 -0.64
CA LEU A 520 0.23 -17.64 -0.24
C LEU A 520 -0.98 -17.96 0.63
N VAL A 521 -1.24 -17.18 1.68
CA VAL A 521 -2.40 -17.35 2.56
C VAL A 521 -3.71 -17.26 1.79
N GLU A 522 -3.87 -16.25 0.93
CA GLU A 522 -5.07 -16.10 0.09
C GLU A 522 -5.33 -17.33 -0.77
N ASN A 523 -4.28 -17.88 -1.39
CA ASN A 523 -4.38 -19.08 -2.21
C ASN A 523 -4.69 -20.34 -1.38
N ILE A 524 -4.08 -20.49 -0.20
CA ILE A 524 -4.38 -21.59 0.74
C ILE A 524 -5.86 -21.56 1.13
N LYS A 525 -6.39 -20.38 1.48
CA LYS A 525 -7.81 -20.21 1.84
C LYS A 525 -8.73 -20.44 0.65
N LYS A 526 -8.40 -19.93 -0.54
CA LYS A 526 -9.17 -20.15 -1.77
C LYS A 526 -9.26 -21.63 -2.16
N LYS A 527 -8.16 -22.38 -1.98
CA LYS A 527 -8.12 -23.84 -2.17
C LYS A 527 -8.73 -24.64 -1.01
N LYS A 528 -9.24 -23.97 0.03
CA LYS A 528 -9.83 -24.57 1.25
C LYS A 528 -8.89 -25.56 1.96
N ILE A 529 -7.59 -25.34 1.87
CA ILE A 529 -6.59 -26.14 2.59
C ILE A 529 -6.63 -25.71 4.06
N ASN A 530 -7.06 -26.61 4.95
CA ASN A 530 -7.18 -26.33 6.37
C ASN A 530 -5.85 -26.64 7.09
N VAL A 531 -4.91 -25.71 7.01
CA VAL A 531 -3.62 -25.79 7.69
C VAL A 531 -3.40 -24.53 8.54
N PRO A 532 -2.93 -24.65 9.79
CA PRO A 532 -2.58 -23.50 10.59
C PRO A 532 -1.34 -22.76 10.04
N ILE A 533 -1.39 -21.42 10.04
CA ILE A 533 -0.33 -20.59 9.45
C ILE A 533 0.19 -19.58 10.47
N LEU A 534 1.51 -19.56 10.67
CA LEU A 534 2.25 -18.52 11.37
C LEU A 534 3.05 -17.67 10.37
N MET A 535 2.82 -16.37 10.39
CA MET A 535 3.53 -15.43 9.52
C MET A 535 4.65 -14.71 10.26
N LEU A 536 5.88 -14.76 9.75
CA LEU A 536 7.00 -13.97 10.24
C LEU A 536 7.02 -12.61 9.51
N THR A 537 7.20 -11.49 10.20
CA THR A 537 7.17 -10.16 9.56
C THR A 537 8.16 -9.16 10.16
N ALA A 538 8.69 -8.27 9.32
CA ALA A 538 9.43 -7.09 9.76
C ALA A 538 8.53 -5.85 9.94
N ARG A 539 7.24 -5.94 9.62
CA ARG A 539 6.38 -4.76 9.62
C ARG A 539 5.80 -4.50 11.00
N THR A 540 6.05 -3.30 11.54
CA THR A 540 5.48 -2.86 12.81
C THR A 540 4.17 -2.09 12.64
N ASP A 541 3.84 -1.68 11.41
CA ASP A 541 2.71 -0.80 11.10
C ASP A 541 1.34 -1.46 11.33
N THR A 542 0.44 -0.69 11.93
CA THR A 542 -0.87 -1.16 12.39
C THR A 542 -1.82 -1.52 11.25
N LYS A 543 -1.63 -0.97 10.05
CA LYS A 543 -2.48 -1.26 8.87
C LYS A 543 -2.18 -2.63 8.27
N SER A 544 -0.90 -2.95 8.02
CA SER A 544 -0.51 -4.27 7.49
C SER A 544 -0.89 -5.41 8.44
N LYS A 545 -0.84 -5.18 9.76
CA LYS A 545 -1.31 -6.13 10.77
C LYS A 545 -2.81 -6.44 10.67
N LEU A 546 -3.63 -5.43 10.37
CA LEU A 546 -5.08 -5.60 10.22
C LEU A 546 -5.44 -6.39 8.94
N GLU A 547 -4.69 -6.21 7.86
CA GLU A 547 -4.89 -6.97 6.61
C GLU A 547 -4.55 -8.46 6.80
N VAL A 548 -3.43 -8.74 7.45
CA VAL A 548 -2.98 -10.12 7.72
C VAL A 548 -4.00 -10.86 8.61
N LEU A 549 -4.49 -10.23 9.69
CA LEU A 549 -5.50 -10.84 10.58
C LEU A 549 -6.84 -11.09 9.89
N ARG A 550 -7.25 -10.25 8.93
CA ARG A 550 -8.51 -10.40 8.18
C ARG A 550 -8.51 -11.62 7.24
N LEU A 551 -7.33 -12.11 6.84
CA LEU A 551 -7.18 -13.27 5.96
C LEU A 551 -7.29 -14.62 6.69
N GLY A 552 -7.47 -14.61 8.02
CA GLY A 552 -7.68 -15.82 8.81
C GLY A 552 -6.40 -16.65 9.00
N ILE A 553 -5.24 -16.02 9.05
CA ILE A 553 -4.02 -16.63 9.62
C ILE A 553 -4.22 -16.91 11.10
N ASP A 554 -3.56 -17.94 11.62
CA ASP A 554 -3.73 -18.33 13.03
C ASP A 554 -2.89 -17.45 13.95
N ASP A 555 -1.70 -17.03 13.51
CA ASP A 555 -0.87 -16.07 14.27
C ASP A 555 0.23 -15.39 13.41
N TYR A 556 0.88 -14.36 13.96
CA TYR A 556 2.08 -13.74 13.37
C TYR A 556 3.15 -13.46 14.44
N LEU A 557 4.41 -13.35 13.99
CA LEU A 557 5.57 -13.08 14.84
C LEU A 557 6.48 -12.05 14.19
N ASN A 558 6.88 -11.03 14.97
CA ASN A 558 7.76 -9.98 14.46
C ASN A 558 9.22 -10.46 14.50
N LYS A 559 9.97 -10.23 13.42
CA LYS A 559 11.45 -10.31 13.44
C LYS A 559 12.00 -9.04 14.16
N PRO A 560 13.13 -9.09 14.89
CA PRO A 560 13.72 -10.31 15.45
C PRO A 560 12.79 -10.91 16.51
N PHE A 561 12.81 -12.23 16.63
CA PHE A 561 11.98 -12.98 17.58
C PHE A 561 12.83 -13.87 18.48
N GLU A 562 12.28 -14.19 19.65
CA GLU A 562 12.86 -15.16 20.58
C GLU A 562 12.43 -16.59 20.21
N LYS A 563 13.33 -17.55 20.41
CA LYS A 563 13.09 -18.97 20.11
C LYS A 563 11.89 -19.52 20.88
N GLU A 564 11.79 -19.19 22.17
CA GLU A 564 10.75 -19.67 23.07
C GLU A 564 9.37 -19.14 22.63
N GLU A 565 9.31 -17.88 22.20
CA GLU A 565 8.07 -17.29 21.69
C GLU A 565 7.59 -18.00 20.43
N LEU A 566 8.49 -18.27 19.48
CA LEU A 566 8.18 -19.00 18.26
C LEU A 566 7.59 -20.38 18.57
N LEU A 567 8.23 -21.15 19.46
CA LEU A 567 7.79 -22.50 19.82
C LEU A 567 6.41 -22.50 20.49
N ILE A 568 6.17 -21.56 21.41
CA ILE A 568 4.87 -21.41 22.09
C ILE A 568 3.76 -21.11 21.08
N ARG A 569 4.00 -20.20 20.13
CA ARG A 569 3.00 -19.86 19.10
C ARG A 569 2.68 -21.04 18.18
N ILE A 570 3.70 -21.79 17.76
CA ILE A 570 3.51 -23.01 16.97
C ILE A 570 2.68 -24.05 17.73
N GLN A 571 3.01 -24.30 19.00
CA GLN A 571 2.26 -25.24 19.84
C GLN A 571 0.80 -24.82 20.00
N ASN A 572 0.55 -23.54 20.28
CA ASN A 572 -0.81 -23.02 20.43
C ASN A 572 -1.63 -23.17 19.14
N ALA A 573 -1.04 -22.83 17.99
CA ALA A 573 -1.73 -22.91 16.72
C ALA A 573 -1.95 -24.36 16.24
N LEU A 574 -1.01 -25.28 16.51
CA LEU A 574 -1.20 -26.72 16.31
C LEU A 574 -2.31 -27.27 17.20
N ASN A 575 -2.31 -26.97 18.49
CA ASN A 575 -3.35 -27.41 19.44
C ASN A 575 -4.74 -26.90 19.02
N ASN A 576 -4.82 -25.65 18.58
CA ASN A 576 -6.07 -25.08 18.06
C ASN A 576 -6.54 -25.77 16.78
N SER A 577 -5.63 -26.17 15.89
CA SER A 577 -5.96 -26.91 14.66
C SER A 577 -6.42 -28.35 14.97
N ILE A 578 -5.77 -29.03 15.91
CA ILE A 578 -6.15 -30.37 16.37
C ILE A 578 -7.54 -30.31 16.98
N ASN A 579 -7.79 -29.41 17.93
CA ASN A 579 -9.11 -29.24 18.54
C ASN A 579 -10.21 -28.99 17.50
N ARG A 580 -9.93 -28.26 16.41
CA ARG A 580 -10.87 -28.10 15.28
C ARG A 580 -11.09 -29.40 14.50
N THR A 581 -10.10 -30.28 14.41
CA THR A 581 -10.11 -31.52 13.61
C THR A 581 -10.64 -32.73 14.40
N THR A 582 -10.33 -32.86 15.69
CA THR A 582 -10.92 -33.88 16.58
C THR A 582 -12.42 -33.68 16.71
N PHE A 583 -12.87 -32.42 16.82
CA PHE A 583 -14.30 -32.06 16.79
C PHE A 583 -15.01 -32.46 15.48
N ILE A 584 -14.28 -32.54 14.35
CA ILE A 584 -14.84 -32.97 13.05
C ILE A 584 -14.81 -34.50 12.91
N LYS A 585 -13.79 -35.19 13.45
CA LYS A 585 -13.65 -36.65 13.36
C LYS A 585 -14.51 -37.42 14.38
N GLU A 586 -14.68 -36.90 15.59
CA GLU A 586 -15.57 -37.48 16.62
C GLU A 586 -17.05 -37.40 16.19
N ASN A 587 -17.40 -36.47 15.29
CA ASN A 587 -18.75 -36.33 14.72
C ASN A 587 -19.13 -37.39 13.65
N THR A 588 -18.21 -38.29 13.26
CA THR A 588 -18.47 -39.28 12.20
C THR A 588 -18.63 -40.72 12.71
N ILE A 589 -18.23 -41.04 13.96
CA ILE A 589 -18.25 -42.43 14.47
C ILE A 589 -19.10 -42.61 15.75
N GLU A 590 -19.40 -41.58 16.54
CA GLU A 590 -20.26 -41.72 17.73
C GLU A 590 -21.59 -40.97 17.57
N LYS A 591 -22.35 -41.36 16.54
CA LYS A 591 -23.59 -40.68 16.12
C LYS A 591 -24.83 -41.00 16.94
N GLU A 592 -24.74 -41.81 18.00
CA GLU A 592 -25.95 -42.22 18.74
C GLU A 592 -25.99 -41.81 20.22
N GLU A 593 -24.88 -41.48 20.89
CA GLU A 593 -24.94 -41.04 22.31
C GLU A 593 -24.60 -39.56 22.56
N LEU A 594 -23.79 -38.89 21.71
CA LEU A 594 -23.42 -37.48 21.93
C LEU A 594 -24.40 -36.43 21.38
N ASN A 595 -25.42 -36.85 20.63
CA ASN A 595 -26.40 -35.95 20.02
C ASN A 595 -27.26 -35.24 21.08
N GLU A 596 -27.58 -35.91 22.20
CA GLU A 596 -28.29 -35.27 23.32
C GLU A 596 -27.43 -34.27 24.10
N SER A 597 -26.14 -34.55 24.29
CA SER A 597 -25.24 -33.68 25.07
C SER A 597 -24.88 -32.37 24.35
N ASN A 598 -24.70 -32.41 23.03
CA ASN A 598 -24.47 -31.21 22.21
C ASN A 598 -25.75 -30.37 22.02
N LEU A 599 -26.92 -31.02 21.90
CA LEU A 599 -28.21 -30.32 21.92
C LEU A 599 -28.48 -29.69 23.28
N TRP A 600 -28.09 -30.35 24.37
CA TRP A 600 -28.20 -29.83 25.73
C TRP A 600 -27.28 -28.62 25.95
N ILE A 601 -26.02 -28.64 25.51
CA ILE A 601 -25.14 -27.46 25.59
C ILE A 601 -25.66 -26.28 24.76
N LYS A 602 -26.24 -26.53 23.57
CA LYS A 602 -26.91 -25.47 22.81
C LYS A 602 -28.10 -24.89 23.56
N LYS A 603 -28.92 -25.71 24.22
CA LYS A 603 -30.00 -25.23 25.10
C LYS A 603 -29.46 -24.39 26.27
N VAL A 604 -28.33 -24.79 26.85
CA VAL A 604 -27.64 -24.02 27.91
C VAL A 604 -27.11 -22.69 27.37
N GLU A 605 -26.49 -22.68 26.19
CA GLU A 605 -26.02 -21.46 25.53
C GLU A 605 -27.17 -20.51 25.17
N GLU A 606 -28.29 -21.04 24.67
CA GLU A 606 -29.51 -20.27 24.41
C GLU A 606 -30.09 -19.66 25.70
N PHE A 607 -30.07 -20.42 26.80
CA PHE A 607 -30.51 -19.92 28.11
C PHE A 607 -29.60 -18.79 28.62
N ILE A 608 -28.28 -18.97 28.55
CA ILE A 608 -27.29 -17.94 28.92
C ILE A 608 -27.45 -16.70 28.02
N ASN A 609 -27.70 -16.88 26.72
CA ASN A 609 -27.91 -15.77 25.79
C ASN A 609 -29.21 -15.01 26.06
N LYS A 610 -30.28 -15.68 26.54
CA LYS A 610 -31.53 -15.03 26.94
C LYS A 610 -31.39 -14.27 28.25
N GLN A 611 -30.59 -14.76 29.20
CA GLN A 611 -30.35 -14.14 30.50
C GLN A 611 -29.04 -13.33 30.58
N CYS A 612 -28.38 -13.06 29.45
CA CYS A 612 -27.03 -12.48 29.46
C CYS A 612 -26.96 -11.10 30.15
N SER A 613 -28.06 -10.34 30.12
CA SER A 613 -28.17 -9.00 30.68
C SER A 613 -28.23 -9.01 32.22
N ASP A 614 -28.47 -10.16 32.83
CA ASP A 614 -28.49 -10.30 34.29
C ASP A 614 -27.05 -10.42 34.85
N PRO A 615 -26.61 -9.46 35.69
CA PRO A 615 -25.30 -9.49 36.32
C PRO A 615 -25.19 -10.52 37.46
N ASN A 616 -26.30 -11.01 38.00
CA ASN A 616 -26.32 -11.96 39.11
C ASN A 616 -26.43 -13.42 38.64
N MET A 617 -26.45 -13.68 37.33
CA MET A 617 -26.55 -15.04 36.79
C MET A 617 -25.35 -15.90 37.21
N THR A 618 -25.63 -16.94 37.97
CA THR A 618 -24.67 -17.90 38.51
C THR A 618 -24.83 -19.28 37.85
N GLN A 619 -23.88 -20.18 38.11
CA GLN A 619 -24.00 -21.58 37.69
C GLN A 619 -25.17 -22.30 38.39
N GLU A 620 -25.59 -21.84 39.57
CA GLU A 620 -26.73 -22.35 40.32
C GLU A 620 -28.04 -22.12 39.55
N ASP A 621 -28.20 -20.97 38.90
CA ASP A 621 -29.39 -20.64 38.10
C ASP A 621 -29.53 -21.56 36.89
N ILE A 622 -28.40 -21.89 36.25
CA ILE A 622 -28.35 -22.87 35.15
C ILE A 622 -28.67 -24.26 35.68
N ALA A 623 -28.11 -24.65 36.83
CA ALA A 623 -28.35 -25.95 37.43
C ALA A 623 -29.84 -26.15 37.79
N GLN A 624 -30.49 -25.12 38.35
CA GLN A 624 -31.90 -25.13 38.67
C GLN A 624 -32.80 -25.16 37.42
N HIS A 625 -32.49 -24.36 36.40
CA HIS A 625 -33.28 -24.33 35.16
C HIS A 625 -33.30 -25.68 34.41
N PHE A 626 -32.18 -26.41 34.45
CA PHE A 626 -32.04 -27.73 33.83
C PHE A 626 -32.26 -28.90 34.80
N ASN A 627 -32.79 -28.66 36.00
CA ASN A 627 -33.06 -29.66 37.05
C ASN A 627 -31.86 -30.61 37.29
N THR A 628 -30.65 -30.06 37.38
CA THR A 628 -29.42 -30.83 37.56
C THR A 628 -28.61 -30.35 38.76
N SER A 629 -27.78 -31.23 39.33
CA SER A 629 -26.88 -30.82 40.41
C SER A 629 -25.68 -30.03 39.88
N ARG A 630 -25.10 -29.16 40.71
CA ARG A 630 -23.92 -28.34 40.36
C ARG A 630 -22.72 -29.20 39.90
N SER A 631 -22.51 -30.35 40.52
CA SER A 631 -21.44 -31.29 40.13
C SER A 631 -21.71 -31.94 38.78
N SER A 632 -22.97 -32.28 38.49
CA SER A 632 -23.36 -32.84 37.20
C SER A 632 -23.30 -31.80 36.08
N LEU A 633 -23.72 -30.55 36.34
CA LEU A 633 -23.59 -29.42 35.41
C LEU A 633 -22.12 -29.18 35.04
N ASN A 634 -21.25 -29.10 36.05
CA ASN A 634 -19.82 -28.87 35.84
C ASN A 634 -19.18 -30.01 35.03
N ARG A 635 -19.50 -31.26 35.36
CA ARG A 635 -19.03 -32.43 34.60
C ARG A 635 -19.50 -32.39 33.15
N LYS A 636 -20.78 -32.08 32.88
CA LYS A 636 -21.35 -32.01 31.52
C LYS A 636 -20.75 -30.87 30.70
N ILE A 637 -20.68 -29.66 31.26
CA ILE A 637 -20.10 -28.50 30.56
C ILE A 637 -18.62 -28.71 30.29
N LYS A 638 -17.85 -29.19 31.28
CA LYS A 638 -16.42 -29.42 31.13
C LYS A 638 -16.09 -30.54 30.14
N ALA A 639 -16.91 -31.60 30.11
CA ALA A 639 -16.74 -32.70 29.16
C ALA A 639 -16.95 -32.24 27.70
N VAL A 640 -17.92 -31.35 27.44
CA VAL A 640 -18.24 -30.91 26.08
C VAL A 640 -17.43 -29.70 25.63
N THR A 641 -17.15 -28.75 26.54
CA THR A 641 -16.56 -27.44 26.18
C THR A 641 -15.12 -27.26 26.65
N GLY A 642 -14.63 -28.15 27.53
CA GLY A 642 -13.33 -27.99 28.21
C GLY A 642 -13.28 -26.86 29.24
N LEU A 643 -14.36 -26.11 29.42
CA LEU A 643 -14.46 -24.95 30.30
C LEU A 643 -15.21 -25.30 31.60
N THR A 644 -14.92 -24.58 32.67
CA THR A 644 -15.79 -24.59 33.86
C THR A 644 -17.08 -23.81 33.57
N PRO A 645 -18.20 -24.06 34.26
CA PRO A 645 -19.47 -23.34 34.05
C PRO A 645 -19.33 -21.81 34.03
N ASN A 646 -18.56 -21.24 34.96
CA ASN A 646 -18.34 -19.78 35.01
C ASN A 646 -17.51 -19.26 33.84
N GLN A 647 -16.52 -20.03 33.37
CA GLN A 647 -15.76 -19.69 32.17
C GLN A 647 -16.62 -19.78 30.92
N PHE A 648 -17.51 -20.78 30.85
CA PHE A 648 -18.45 -20.93 29.74
C PHE A 648 -19.47 -19.79 29.68
N ILE A 649 -20.04 -19.38 30.83
CA ILE A 649 -20.90 -18.18 30.92
C ILE A 649 -20.17 -16.93 30.41
N THR A 650 -18.92 -16.75 30.86
CA THR A 650 -18.09 -15.62 30.46
C THR A 650 -17.83 -15.64 28.95
N GLU A 651 -17.51 -16.80 28.38
CA GLU A 651 -17.28 -16.95 26.95
C GLU A 651 -18.52 -16.58 26.12
N VAL A 652 -19.69 -17.10 26.48
CA VAL A 652 -20.96 -16.79 25.78
C VAL A 652 -21.30 -15.29 25.86
N LYS A 653 -21.14 -14.67 27.04
CA LYS A 653 -21.36 -13.21 27.22
C LYS A 653 -20.40 -12.38 26.35
N LEU A 654 -19.13 -12.78 26.24
CA LEU A 654 -18.13 -12.09 25.42
C LEU A 654 -18.38 -12.23 23.91
N GLN A 655 -18.81 -13.42 23.46
CA GLN A 655 -19.20 -13.64 22.07
C GLN A 655 -20.44 -12.81 21.69
N LYS A 656 -21.45 -12.74 22.58
CA LYS A 656 -22.61 -11.88 22.38
C LYS A 656 -22.24 -10.41 22.30
N ALA A 657 -21.32 -9.93 23.16
CA ALA A 657 -20.82 -8.56 23.09
C ALA A 657 -20.17 -8.25 21.74
N ARG A 658 -19.43 -9.19 21.17
CA ARG A 658 -18.82 -9.05 19.84
C ARG A 658 -19.87 -8.93 18.73
N ILE A 659 -20.91 -9.76 18.76
CA ILE A 659 -22.01 -9.70 17.78
C ILE A 659 -22.72 -8.33 17.84
N ILE A 660 -22.95 -7.81 19.06
CA ILE A 660 -23.56 -6.49 19.25
C ILE A 660 -22.67 -5.37 18.68
N ILE A 661 -21.35 -5.44 18.87
CA ILE A 661 -20.41 -4.49 18.27
C ILE A 661 -20.41 -4.55 16.74
N GLU A 662 -20.47 -5.76 16.17
CA GLU A 662 -20.50 -5.98 14.72
C GLU A 662 -21.80 -5.44 14.08
N GLN A 663 -22.93 -5.51 14.79
CA GLN A 663 -24.22 -4.99 14.34
C GLN A 663 -24.40 -3.48 14.61
N ASN A 664 -23.77 -2.95 15.67
CA ASN A 664 -23.84 -1.54 16.02
C ASN A 664 -22.46 -0.99 16.46
N PRO A 665 -21.61 -0.59 15.51
CA PRO A 665 -20.27 -0.07 15.78
C PRO A 665 -20.24 1.24 16.61
N SER A 666 -21.39 1.90 16.77
CA SER A 666 -21.55 3.18 17.47
C SER A 666 -22.03 3.03 18.92
N ILE A 667 -22.23 1.80 19.41
CA ILE A 667 -22.74 1.57 20.77
C ILE A 667 -21.79 2.15 21.84
N LEU A 668 -22.35 2.73 22.90
CA LEU A 668 -21.56 3.21 24.04
C LEU A 668 -21.04 2.03 24.87
N LEU A 669 -19.77 2.08 25.28
CA LEU A 669 -19.14 1.01 26.08
C LEU A 669 -19.91 0.67 27.36
N LYS A 670 -20.54 1.68 27.97
CA LYS A 670 -21.39 1.51 29.16
C LYS A 670 -22.66 0.73 28.85
N THR A 671 -23.31 1.02 27.74
CA THR A 671 -24.52 0.33 27.28
C THR A 671 -24.20 -1.11 26.90
N LEU A 672 -23.11 -1.31 26.14
CA LEU A 672 -22.64 -2.65 25.76
C LEU A 672 -22.35 -3.53 26.98
N ALA A 673 -21.65 -3.00 28.00
CA ALA A 673 -21.34 -3.75 29.21
C ALA A 673 -22.61 -4.16 29.96
N LEU A 674 -23.63 -3.29 30.03
CA LEU A 674 -24.91 -3.60 30.67
C LEU A 674 -25.71 -4.65 29.88
N GLU A 675 -25.73 -4.58 28.55
CA GLU A 675 -26.44 -5.56 27.70
C GLU A 675 -25.89 -6.99 27.80
N VAL A 676 -24.62 -7.14 28.19
CA VAL A 676 -23.99 -8.44 28.45
C VAL A 676 -23.79 -8.72 29.94
N GLY A 677 -24.47 -7.97 30.82
CA GLY A 677 -24.58 -8.26 32.24
C GLY A 677 -23.30 -7.99 33.05
N TYR A 678 -22.53 -6.98 32.68
CA TYR A 678 -21.38 -6.47 33.44
C TYR A 678 -21.67 -5.08 34.02
N LEU A 679 -21.67 -4.99 35.36
CA LEU A 679 -21.88 -3.73 36.08
C LEU A 679 -20.69 -2.76 35.94
N HIS A 680 -19.48 -3.28 35.82
CA HIS A 680 -18.25 -2.50 35.73
C HIS A 680 -17.63 -2.58 34.32
N THR A 681 -17.65 -1.45 33.62
CA THR A 681 -17.10 -1.30 32.25
C THR A 681 -15.59 -1.55 32.17
N THR A 682 -14.84 -1.21 33.21
CA THR A 682 -13.39 -1.44 33.30
C THR A 682 -13.06 -2.93 33.36
N HIS A 683 -13.80 -3.67 34.18
CA HIS A 683 -13.66 -5.12 34.31
C HIS A 683 -14.03 -5.83 32.99
N PHE A 684 -15.18 -5.47 32.41
CA PHE A 684 -15.61 -5.98 31.10
C PHE A 684 -14.57 -5.72 30.01
N SER A 685 -14.09 -4.49 29.89
CA SER A 685 -13.09 -4.10 28.89
C SER A 685 -11.76 -4.85 29.05
N LYS A 686 -11.32 -5.09 30.29
CA LYS A 686 -10.11 -5.87 30.58
C LYS A 686 -10.24 -7.32 30.14
N ILE A 687 -11.36 -7.98 30.48
CA ILE A 687 -11.61 -9.38 30.12
C ILE A 687 -11.82 -9.53 28.61
N TYR A 688 -12.56 -8.60 28.00
CA TYR A 688 -12.75 -8.57 26.54
C TYR A 688 -11.41 -8.40 25.81
N LYS A 689 -10.54 -7.50 26.28
CA LYS A 689 -9.18 -7.33 25.73
C LYS A 689 -8.29 -8.55 25.96
N GLN A 690 -8.40 -9.21 27.11
CA GLN A 690 -7.66 -10.43 27.40
C GLN A 690 -8.10 -11.59 26.49
N ARG A 691 -9.39 -11.66 26.14
CA ARG A 691 -9.95 -12.70 25.28
C ARG A 691 -9.71 -12.44 23.78
N PHE A 692 -9.89 -11.20 23.31
CA PHE A 692 -9.87 -10.85 21.88
C PHE A 692 -8.65 -10.01 21.46
N GLY A 693 -7.75 -9.66 22.38
CA GLY A 693 -6.56 -8.84 22.13
C GLY A 693 -6.84 -7.36 21.85
N LEU A 694 -8.11 -6.93 21.79
CA LEU A 694 -8.56 -5.60 21.40
C LEU A 694 -9.52 -5.02 22.45
N LEU A 695 -9.57 -3.70 22.59
CA LEU A 695 -10.60 -3.04 23.41
C LEU A 695 -11.97 -3.11 22.71
N PRO A 696 -13.09 -3.24 23.45
CA PRO A 696 -14.42 -3.45 22.85
C PRO A 696 -14.84 -2.36 21.86
N LEU A 697 -14.45 -1.10 22.12
CA LEU A 697 -14.73 0.05 21.26
C LEU A 697 -13.48 0.93 21.20
N ASN A 698 -12.86 1.02 20.02
CA ASN A 698 -11.64 1.82 19.83
C ASN A 698 -12.02 3.22 19.34
N LYS A 699 -11.77 4.27 20.14
CA LYS A 699 -12.12 5.68 19.82
C LYS A 699 -11.52 6.20 18.51
N SER A 700 -10.55 5.49 17.91
CA SER A 700 -9.93 5.84 16.63
C SER A 700 -10.76 5.49 15.39
N ILE A 701 -11.82 4.68 15.52
CA ILE A 701 -12.64 4.23 14.37
C ILE A 701 -13.80 5.21 14.08
N ILE A 702 -14.31 5.91 15.10
CA ILE A 702 -15.49 6.79 14.98
C ILE A 702 -15.23 8.05 14.14
N LYS A 703 -13.96 8.46 13.94
CA LYS A 703 -13.63 9.65 13.13
C LYS A 703 -13.52 9.41 11.62
N LYS A 704 -13.62 8.16 11.14
CA LYS A 704 -13.44 7.85 9.71
C LYS A 704 -14.72 7.58 8.92
N GLU A 705 -15.87 7.49 9.59
CA GLU A 705 -17.18 7.29 8.93
C GLU A 705 -18.07 8.54 8.98
N ALA A 706 -17.55 9.67 9.48
CA ALA A 706 -18.25 10.95 9.53
C ALA A 706 -17.66 12.04 8.59
N ASN A 707 -16.84 11.64 7.60
CA ASN A 707 -16.33 12.54 6.56
C ASN A 707 -16.52 11.95 5.16
#